data_AF-A0AAW7FJ55-F1
#
_entry.id   AF-A0AAW7FJ55-F1
#
_cell.length_a   1.000
_cell.length_b   1.000
_cell.length_c   1.000
_cell.angle_alpha   90.00
_cell.angle_beta   90.00
_cell.angle_gamma   90.00
#
_symmetry.space_group_name_H-M   'P 1'
#
loop_
_entity.id
_entity.type
_entity.pdbx_description
1 polymer ?
#
loop_
_entity_poly.entity_id
_entity_poly.type
_entity_poly.pdbx_seq_one_letter_code
_entity_poly.pdbx_strand_id
1 'polypeptide(L)'
;MQTAATLPPAGGTALAQPQPLPPLRDELKIHPAGNNRDGSPAWHLADPVRNLYFRLGWLELEMLRRWPLGAPQAIADSISQETTMTVDEQDVLQFLGFLQQQQLLRRGAFKARGSLWRRILHGYLFIRLPLVRPEKALRRMLPWVEWLFSAPFLLLTAVAALAGVVLAARQWDNVEAALHGALSWNGALAFAVALILSKCWHELGHAFMATRYGVRVGHMGVALLVMWPMAYTDTGESWKLSQSRHRLSIASAGIMAELMLAAWATLFWSFAPEGNVKGALFFLATTAWVLTVAVNASPFMRFDGYFILSDTLDYPGLHERAGNWAKRWLRWHLLGLEDPIPDNVSPAFARFLTLFAFATWVYRLLLFVGIALVVYNAFFKALGLVLFFIEIVTFVVQPMFRELKIWRARRREIAPARLLRLVAVALALGLSVFLPWSGQVSLHGVMEAGVAQPVYTPYAAQLDKVLVQEGQQVKAGQKLFELVAPVPADEQDKALALSQAWQTSARGAMALDKNGAAKQVVADQMARQYAIQQRASAVELQRLQLVALEDGVVHDVEQTLRPGSWVSPGTRIASVIDTHRWRVKALVSETDLARLRDGATARVYQQGRWQPLAGAVVTIDHDAIRRLPNLMLAQSHGGPVALNPVAPANELRPAAVWYRVVIEGISAAPVSKEQLVRVDVASDRQSLAHGWVNSVMLMLIQQTGFGKEG
;
A
#
# COMPACT_ATOMS: atom_id res chain seq x y z
N MET A 1 57.22 20.10 69.42
CA MET A 1 57.74 18.72 69.49
C MET A 1 56.73 17.82 68.79
N GLN A 2 56.84 17.64 67.48
CA GLN A 2 57.49 16.47 66.83
C GLN A 2 57.07 15.12 67.44
N THR A 3 56.15 14.44 66.74
CA THR A 3 56.05 12.96 66.66
C THR A 3 55.20 12.68 65.41
N ALA A 4 55.83 12.55 64.24
CA ALA A 4 56.31 11.30 63.66
C ALA A 4 55.18 10.43 63.11
N ALA A 5 55.09 10.43 61.78
CA ALA A 5 54.20 9.60 60.98
C ALA A 5 54.58 8.12 61.09
N THR A 6 53.61 7.29 61.42
CA THR A 6 53.68 5.83 61.27
C THR A 6 52.87 5.43 60.04
N LEU A 7 53.57 5.02 58.98
CA LEU A 7 53.00 4.26 57.86
C LEU A 7 52.44 2.93 58.38
N PRO A 8 51.21 2.54 58.02
CA PRO A 8 50.77 1.16 58.22
C PRO A 8 51.43 0.25 57.17
N PRO A 9 51.69 -1.03 57.51
CA PRO A 9 52.44 -1.95 56.67
C PRO A 9 51.63 -2.40 55.45
N ALA A 10 52.37 -2.77 54.40
CA ALA A 10 51.85 -3.50 53.24
C ALA A 10 51.27 -4.85 53.71
N GLY A 11 49.96 -4.87 53.98
CA GLY A 11 49.19 -6.06 54.29
C GLY A 11 48.59 -6.61 53.01
N GLY A 12 49.00 -7.82 52.65
CA GLY A 12 48.63 -8.50 51.41
C GLY A 12 47.14 -8.52 51.12
N THR A 13 46.84 -8.57 49.82
CA THR A 13 45.53 -8.93 49.28
C THR A 13 45.04 -10.22 49.95
N ALA A 14 44.19 -10.06 50.96
CA ALA A 14 43.37 -11.15 51.47
C ALA A 14 42.61 -11.71 50.26
N LEU A 15 42.92 -12.96 49.90
CA LEU A 15 42.12 -13.74 48.97
C LEU A 15 40.67 -13.65 49.45
N ALA A 16 39.81 -13.02 48.64
CA ALA A 16 38.40 -12.91 48.95
C ALA A 16 37.87 -14.32 49.21
N GLN A 17 37.40 -14.57 50.43
CA GLN A 17 36.74 -15.84 50.73
C GLN A 17 35.56 -16.01 49.76
N PRO A 18 35.36 -17.20 49.18
CA PRO A 18 34.27 -17.42 48.23
C PRO A 18 32.95 -17.12 48.93
N GLN A 19 32.26 -16.07 48.47
CA GLN A 19 30.93 -15.77 48.98
C GLN A 19 30.01 -16.96 48.69
N PRO A 20 29.26 -17.46 49.69
CA PRO A 20 28.34 -18.55 49.45
C PRO A 20 27.27 -18.14 48.44
N LEU A 21 26.98 -19.05 47.52
CA LEU A 21 25.95 -18.90 46.50
C LEU A 21 24.61 -18.56 47.17
N PRO A 22 23.85 -17.58 46.64
CA PRO A 22 22.55 -17.24 47.19
C PRO A 22 21.58 -18.43 47.07
N PRO A 23 20.73 -18.68 48.08
CA PRO A 23 19.78 -19.77 48.04
C PRO A 23 18.74 -19.55 46.94
N LEU A 24 18.19 -20.63 46.39
CA LEU A 24 17.06 -20.60 45.46
C LEU A 24 15.77 -20.21 46.20
N ARG A 25 14.76 -19.74 45.46
CA ARG A 25 13.41 -19.51 45.99
C ARG A 25 12.73 -20.86 46.32
N ASP A 26 12.08 -20.95 47.47
CA ASP A 26 11.53 -22.21 48.02
C ASP A 26 10.34 -22.74 47.19
N GLU A 27 9.65 -21.85 46.48
CA GLU A 27 8.47 -22.15 45.67
C GLU A 27 8.78 -22.76 44.30
N LEU A 28 10.05 -22.82 43.88
CA LEU A 28 10.42 -23.35 42.56
C LEU A 28 10.16 -24.85 42.47
N LYS A 29 9.57 -25.30 41.36
CA LYS A 29 9.28 -26.72 41.12
C LYS A 29 10.04 -27.23 39.91
N ILE A 30 10.65 -28.40 40.03
CA ILE A 30 11.33 -29.07 38.93
C ILE A 30 10.46 -30.24 38.45
N HIS A 31 10.17 -30.27 37.16
CA HIS A 31 9.41 -31.34 36.52
C HIS A 31 10.25 -31.99 35.40
N PRO A 32 10.16 -33.30 35.16
CA PRO A 32 10.80 -33.91 34.00
C PRO A 32 10.20 -33.36 32.71
N ALA A 33 11.05 -33.02 31.74
CA ALA A 33 10.65 -32.60 30.39
C ALA A 33 10.90 -33.75 29.39
N GLY A 34 10.47 -33.57 28.13
CA GLY A 34 10.91 -34.46 27.06
C GLY A 34 12.43 -34.33 26.82
N ASN A 35 13.07 -35.38 26.31
CA ASN A 35 14.49 -35.33 25.97
C ASN A 35 14.78 -34.21 24.96
N ASN A 36 15.98 -33.64 25.02
CA ASN A 36 16.49 -32.70 24.03
C ASN A 36 16.67 -33.41 22.67
N ARG A 37 16.87 -32.62 21.61
CA ARG A 37 17.05 -33.14 20.24
C ARG A 37 18.27 -34.05 20.07
N ASP A 38 19.28 -33.88 20.91
CA ASP A 38 20.47 -34.73 20.98
C ASP A 38 20.23 -36.03 21.79
N GLY A 39 19.02 -36.24 22.30
CA GLY A 39 18.64 -37.38 23.12
C GLY A 39 18.92 -37.19 24.62
N SER A 40 19.59 -36.11 25.03
CA SER A 40 19.89 -35.84 26.44
C SER A 40 18.63 -35.56 27.26
N PRO A 41 18.57 -35.96 28.53
CA PRO A 41 17.40 -35.68 29.37
C PRO A 41 17.29 -34.17 29.66
N ALA A 42 16.05 -33.69 29.82
CA ALA A 42 15.78 -32.29 30.15
C ALA A 42 14.73 -32.18 31.25
N TRP A 43 14.74 -31.04 31.93
CA TRP A 43 13.82 -30.72 33.03
C TRP A 43 13.23 -29.32 32.86
N HIS A 44 12.08 -29.06 33.47
CA HIS A 44 11.46 -27.75 33.54
C HIS A 44 11.52 -27.21 34.96
N LEU A 45 12.15 -26.04 35.14
CA LEU A 45 12.10 -25.25 36.36
C LEU A 45 10.94 -24.25 36.26
N ALA A 46 9.93 -24.44 37.10
CA ALA A 46 8.73 -23.63 37.16
C ALA A 46 8.77 -22.64 38.33
N ASP A 47 8.54 -21.35 38.04
CA ASP A 47 8.22 -20.32 39.02
C ASP A 47 6.70 -20.16 39.10
N PRO A 48 6.04 -20.76 40.12
CA PRO A 48 4.58 -20.75 40.21
C PRO A 48 4.00 -19.38 40.54
N VAL A 49 4.80 -18.44 41.07
CA VAL A 49 4.34 -17.09 41.43
C VAL A 49 4.31 -16.20 40.18
N ARG A 50 5.30 -16.34 39.31
CA ARG A 50 5.41 -15.54 38.07
C ARG A 50 4.86 -16.25 36.83
N ASN A 51 4.45 -17.51 36.98
CA ASN A 51 4.03 -18.41 35.89
C ASN A 51 5.08 -18.46 34.75
N LEU A 52 6.36 -18.56 35.13
CA LEU A 52 7.49 -18.67 34.20
C LEU A 52 8.05 -20.10 34.24
N TYR A 53 8.48 -20.59 33.08
CA TYR A 53 9.03 -21.93 32.91
C TYR A 53 10.35 -21.85 32.16
N PHE A 54 11.38 -22.51 32.69
CA PHE A 54 12.70 -22.59 32.09
C PHE A 54 13.03 -24.05 31.80
N ARG A 55 13.49 -24.36 30.58
CA ARG A 55 13.99 -25.70 30.25
C ARG A 55 15.47 -25.77 30.63
N LEU A 56 15.81 -26.75 31.45
CA LEU A 56 17.16 -27.06 31.93
C LEU A 56 17.66 -28.32 31.23
N GLY A 57 18.91 -28.31 30.78
CA GLY A 57 19.60 -29.51 30.33
C GLY A 57 20.13 -30.32 31.50
N TRP A 58 20.92 -31.34 31.16
CA TRP A 58 21.51 -32.23 32.15
C TRP A 58 22.55 -31.53 33.02
N LEU A 59 23.42 -30.73 32.41
CA LEU A 59 24.44 -29.97 33.11
C LEU A 59 23.83 -29.02 34.15
N GLU A 60 22.83 -28.23 33.75
CA GLU A 60 22.18 -27.26 34.64
C GLU A 60 21.44 -27.94 35.80
N LEU A 61 20.88 -29.13 35.59
CA LEU A 61 20.28 -29.90 36.67
C LEU A 61 21.34 -30.39 37.67
N GLU A 62 22.47 -30.91 37.19
CA GLU A 62 23.55 -31.35 38.07
C GLU A 62 24.14 -30.19 38.88
N MET A 63 24.21 -28.99 38.30
CA MET A 63 24.51 -27.75 39.03
C MET A 63 23.47 -27.44 40.11
N LEU A 64 22.17 -27.53 39.81
CA LEU A 64 21.11 -27.28 40.80
C LEU A 64 21.07 -28.33 41.93
N ARG A 65 21.35 -29.59 41.62
CA ARG A 65 21.43 -30.68 42.63
C ARG A 65 22.55 -30.42 43.63
N ARG A 66 23.66 -29.89 43.15
CA ARG A 66 24.85 -29.55 43.96
C ARG A 66 24.88 -28.10 44.42
N TRP A 67 23.83 -27.32 44.16
CA TRP A 67 23.68 -25.95 44.64
C TRP A 67 23.90 -25.76 46.15
N PRO A 68 23.54 -26.74 47.02
CA PRO A 68 23.84 -26.66 48.45
C PRO A 68 25.33 -26.60 48.82
N LEU A 69 26.25 -27.00 47.93
CA LEU A 69 27.71 -26.91 48.16
C LEU A 69 28.18 -25.45 48.29
N GLY A 70 27.41 -24.49 47.80
CA GLY A 70 27.60 -23.06 48.09
C GLY A 70 28.80 -22.38 47.42
N ALA A 71 29.74 -23.10 46.82
CA ALA A 71 30.89 -22.53 46.12
C ALA A 71 30.91 -22.95 44.63
N PRO A 72 31.04 -22.01 43.66
CA PRO A 72 31.06 -22.33 42.23
C PRO A 72 32.11 -23.38 41.85
N GLN A 73 33.34 -23.23 42.34
CA GLN A 73 34.42 -24.18 42.10
C GLN A 73 34.09 -25.57 42.67
N ALA A 74 33.54 -25.66 43.88
CA ALA A 74 33.18 -26.93 44.49
C ALA A 74 32.06 -27.67 43.74
N ILE A 75 31.13 -26.92 43.13
CA ILE A 75 30.09 -27.49 42.26
C ILE A 75 30.72 -28.04 40.98
N ALA A 76 31.57 -27.26 40.31
CA ALA A 76 32.26 -27.69 39.09
C ALA A 76 33.11 -28.96 39.34
N ASP A 77 33.93 -28.94 40.40
CA ASP A 77 34.79 -30.06 40.77
C ASP A 77 33.99 -31.32 41.09
N SER A 78 32.89 -31.21 41.85
CA SER A 78 32.02 -32.37 42.17
C SER A 78 31.33 -32.92 40.92
N ILE A 79 30.88 -32.08 40.00
CA ILE A 79 30.29 -32.56 38.74
C ILE A 79 31.34 -33.29 37.90
N SER A 80 32.54 -32.75 37.76
CA SER A 80 33.61 -33.38 36.97
C SER A 80 34.22 -34.62 37.60
N GLN A 81 34.11 -34.81 38.92
CA GLN A 81 34.53 -36.04 39.60
C GLN A 81 33.47 -37.14 39.57
N GLU A 82 32.19 -36.79 39.71
CA GLU A 82 31.09 -37.75 39.87
C GLU A 82 30.35 -38.06 38.56
N THR A 83 30.58 -37.26 37.51
CA THR A 83 29.93 -37.44 36.21
C THR A 83 30.96 -37.45 35.08
N THR A 84 30.54 -37.79 33.87
CA THR A 84 31.38 -37.75 32.67
C THR A 84 31.52 -36.36 32.04
N MET A 85 30.97 -35.31 32.69
CA MET A 85 30.97 -33.95 32.16
C MET A 85 32.18 -33.15 32.66
N THR A 86 32.88 -32.48 31.75
CA THR A 86 33.91 -31.49 32.09
C THR A 86 33.25 -30.13 32.28
N VAL A 87 33.28 -29.59 33.50
CA VAL A 87 32.62 -28.35 33.89
C VAL A 87 33.63 -27.44 34.55
N ASP A 88 33.64 -26.17 34.18
CA ASP A 88 34.50 -25.18 34.80
C ASP A 88 33.73 -24.24 35.75
N GLU A 89 34.47 -23.41 36.50
CA GLU A 89 33.87 -22.41 37.39
C GLU A 89 33.02 -21.38 36.62
N GLN A 90 33.42 -21.06 35.38
CA GLN A 90 32.77 -20.05 34.56
C GLN A 90 31.37 -20.50 34.14
N ASP A 91 31.17 -21.78 33.86
CA ASP A 91 29.88 -22.39 33.55
C ASP A 91 28.89 -22.20 34.71
N VAL A 92 29.36 -22.44 35.94
CA VAL A 92 28.54 -22.25 37.16
C VAL A 92 28.24 -20.77 37.40
N LEU A 93 29.21 -19.87 37.16
CA LEU A 93 29.01 -18.42 37.25
C LEU A 93 28.06 -17.88 36.18
N GLN A 94 28.11 -18.43 34.96
CA GLN A 94 27.19 -18.10 33.88
C GLN A 94 25.76 -18.53 34.25
N PHE A 95 25.62 -19.73 34.82
CA PHE A 95 24.34 -20.23 35.30
C PHE A 95 23.80 -19.42 36.49
N LEU A 96 24.66 -18.99 37.42
CA LEU A 96 24.31 -18.03 38.48
C LEU A 96 23.78 -16.71 37.89
N GLY A 97 24.46 -16.17 36.88
CA GLY A 97 24.03 -14.97 36.17
C GLY A 97 22.64 -15.12 35.55
N PHE A 98 22.36 -16.29 34.97
CA PHE A 98 21.03 -16.64 34.47
C PHE A 98 19.98 -16.66 35.59
N LEU A 99 20.23 -17.38 36.69
CA LEU A 99 19.30 -17.47 37.82
C LEU A 99 19.03 -16.08 38.45
N GLN A 100 20.05 -15.21 38.50
CA GLN A 100 19.94 -13.85 38.97
C GLN A 100 19.13 -12.97 38.01
N GLN A 101 19.40 -13.03 36.72
CA GLN A 101 18.67 -12.29 35.70
C GLN A 101 17.18 -12.66 35.68
N GLN A 102 16.87 -13.94 35.92
CA GLN A 102 15.50 -14.46 35.98
C GLN A 102 14.83 -14.30 37.36
N GLN A 103 15.52 -13.76 38.36
CA GLN A 103 15.01 -13.56 39.74
C GLN A 103 14.54 -14.86 40.41
N LEU A 104 15.32 -15.93 40.22
CA LEU A 104 15.06 -17.27 40.80
C LEU A 104 15.76 -17.46 42.15
N LEU A 105 16.65 -16.54 42.52
CA LEU A 105 17.42 -16.55 43.76
C LEU A 105 16.70 -15.75 44.87
N ARG A 106 16.83 -16.20 46.10
CA ARG A 106 16.28 -15.61 47.31
C ARG A 106 17.21 -14.48 47.79
N ARG A 107 17.10 -13.28 47.19
CA ARG A 107 17.71 -12.03 47.71
C ARG A 107 16.77 -10.83 47.56
N GLY A 108 16.75 -9.99 48.60
CA GLY A 108 15.75 -8.95 48.86
C GLY A 108 15.51 -7.99 47.70
N ALA A 109 14.23 -7.86 47.33
CA ALA A 109 13.61 -6.84 46.50
C ALA A 109 14.57 -5.84 45.79
N PHE A 110 15.34 -6.31 44.80
CA PHE A 110 15.90 -5.40 43.82
C PHE A 110 14.74 -4.94 42.93
N LYS A 111 14.12 -3.82 43.31
CA LYS A 111 13.22 -3.07 42.42
C LYS A 111 14.03 -2.74 41.18
N ALA A 112 13.84 -3.50 40.11
CA ALA A 112 14.28 -3.08 38.79
C ALA A 112 13.64 -1.70 38.55
N ARG A 113 14.46 -0.64 38.56
CA ARG A 113 14.07 0.70 38.11
C ARG A 113 13.85 0.63 36.60
N GLY A 114 12.77 -0.01 36.19
CA GLY A 114 12.23 0.19 34.86
C GLY A 114 11.83 1.66 34.76
N SER A 115 12.38 2.36 33.77
CA SER A 115 11.97 3.72 33.41
C SER A 115 10.44 3.82 33.44
N LEU A 116 9.91 4.87 34.09
CA LEU A 116 8.47 5.14 34.19
C LEU A 116 7.79 5.02 32.81
N TRP A 117 8.50 5.47 31.76
CA TRP A 117 8.11 5.33 30.36
C TRP A 117 7.96 3.88 29.89
N ARG A 118 8.88 2.97 30.22
CA ARG A 118 8.73 1.53 29.90
C ARG A 118 7.53 0.91 30.62
N ARG A 119 7.26 1.33 31.85
CA ARG A 119 6.15 0.81 32.65
C ARG A 119 4.80 1.33 32.15
N ILE A 120 4.74 2.56 31.67
CA ILE A 120 3.55 3.15 31.01
C ILE A 120 3.35 2.55 29.61
N LEU A 121 4.41 2.45 28.79
CA LEU A 121 4.32 1.85 27.45
C LEU A 121 3.86 0.38 27.52
N HIS A 122 4.47 -0.44 28.38
CA HIS A 122 4.05 -1.84 28.53
C HIS A 122 2.75 -2.00 29.33
N GLY A 123 2.48 -1.12 30.29
CA GLY A 123 1.27 -1.16 31.12
C GLY A 123 0.00 -0.73 30.38
N TYR A 124 0.11 0.20 29.43
CA TYR A 124 -1.01 0.62 28.57
C TYR A 124 -1.31 -0.38 27.44
N LEU A 125 -0.30 -1.16 27.01
CA LEU A 125 -0.41 -2.06 25.86
C LEU A 125 -0.84 -3.49 26.19
N PHE A 126 -0.83 -3.91 27.45
CA PHE A 126 -1.12 -5.31 27.83
C PHE A 126 -1.77 -5.41 29.22
N ILE A 127 -3.04 -4.99 29.31
CA ILE A 127 -3.86 -5.20 30.51
C ILE A 127 -4.61 -6.52 30.34
N ARG A 128 -4.43 -7.48 31.25
CA ARG A 128 -5.21 -8.74 31.28
C ARG A 128 -6.26 -8.66 32.36
N LEU A 129 -7.53 -8.78 31.97
CA LEU A 129 -8.65 -8.84 32.88
C LEU A 129 -9.17 -10.29 32.94
N PRO A 130 -8.84 -11.08 33.98
CA PRO A 130 -9.39 -12.41 34.14
C PRO A 130 -10.88 -12.30 34.45
N LEU A 131 -11.73 -12.89 33.60
CA LEU A 131 -13.19 -12.81 33.73
C LEU A 131 -13.77 -14.06 34.41
N VAL A 132 -13.27 -15.24 34.04
CA VAL A 132 -13.85 -16.54 34.44
C VAL A 132 -12.76 -17.50 34.88
N ARG A 133 -13.07 -18.37 35.85
CA ARG A 133 -12.27 -19.54 36.25
C ARG A 133 -12.95 -20.83 35.78
N PRO A 134 -12.67 -21.29 34.55
CA PRO A 134 -13.53 -22.26 33.86
C PRO A 134 -13.20 -23.72 34.19
N GLU A 135 -12.13 -24.02 34.95
CA GLU A 135 -11.59 -25.38 35.14
C GLU A 135 -12.67 -26.44 35.45
N LYS A 136 -13.54 -26.19 36.43
CA LYS A 136 -14.58 -27.14 36.83
C LYS A 136 -15.68 -27.30 35.77
N ALA A 137 -16.05 -26.21 35.10
CA ALA A 137 -17.08 -26.22 34.06
C ALA A 137 -16.57 -26.97 32.81
N LEU A 138 -15.35 -26.68 32.37
CA LEU A 138 -14.71 -27.36 31.23
C LEU A 138 -14.61 -28.87 31.46
N ARG A 139 -14.19 -29.30 32.65
CA ARG A 139 -14.12 -30.74 32.99
C ARG A 139 -15.48 -31.44 32.95
N ARG A 140 -16.55 -30.75 33.37
CA ARG A 140 -17.92 -31.29 33.31
C ARG A 140 -18.46 -31.35 31.89
N MET A 141 -18.13 -30.36 31.07
CA MET A 141 -18.60 -30.26 29.68
C MET A 141 -17.77 -31.13 28.73
N LEU A 142 -16.52 -31.46 29.07
CA LEU A 142 -15.61 -32.19 28.19
C LEU A 142 -16.21 -33.48 27.60
N PRO A 143 -16.90 -34.36 28.36
CA PRO A 143 -17.51 -35.58 27.79
C PRO A 143 -18.56 -35.30 26.71
N TRP A 144 -19.22 -34.13 26.76
CA TRP A 144 -20.27 -33.72 25.83
C TRP A 144 -19.71 -33.12 24.54
N VAL A 145 -18.44 -32.74 24.56
CA VAL A 145 -17.72 -32.08 23.45
C VAL A 145 -16.65 -33.02 22.86
N GLU A 146 -16.37 -34.13 23.54
CA GLU A 146 -15.32 -35.08 23.17
C GLU A 146 -15.48 -35.64 21.74
N TRP A 147 -16.71 -35.85 21.30
CA TRP A 147 -17.03 -36.32 19.95
C TRP A 147 -16.58 -35.34 18.84
N LEU A 148 -16.46 -34.03 19.12
CA LEU A 148 -15.93 -33.05 18.17
C LEU A 148 -14.45 -33.31 17.81
N PHE A 149 -13.72 -33.97 18.69
CA PHE A 149 -12.31 -34.33 18.45
C PHE A 149 -12.16 -35.71 17.81
N SER A 150 -13.27 -36.40 17.50
CA SER A 150 -13.24 -37.72 16.87
C SER A 150 -12.87 -37.63 15.39
N ALA A 151 -12.14 -38.63 14.88
CA ALA A 151 -11.78 -38.69 13.47
C ALA A 151 -13.00 -38.67 12.52
N PRO A 152 -14.13 -39.34 12.81
CA PRO A 152 -15.33 -39.26 11.99
C PRO A 152 -15.89 -37.83 11.88
N PHE A 153 -15.93 -37.08 12.99
CA PHE A 153 -16.44 -35.71 12.97
C PHE A 153 -15.51 -34.74 12.24
N LEU A 154 -14.20 -34.91 12.41
CA LEU A 154 -13.22 -34.12 11.67
C LEU A 154 -13.31 -34.39 10.16
N LEU A 155 -13.48 -35.65 9.76
CA LEU A 155 -13.71 -36.01 8.35
C LEU A 155 -15.02 -35.40 7.82
N LEU A 156 -16.11 -35.50 8.58
CA LEU A 156 -17.38 -34.87 8.23
C LEU A 156 -17.23 -33.35 8.05
N THR A 157 -16.48 -32.69 8.94
CA THR A 157 -16.22 -31.26 8.85
C THR A 157 -15.35 -30.91 7.64
N ALA A 158 -14.37 -31.76 7.27
CA ALA A 158 -13.58 -31.57 6.05
C ALA A 158 -14.44 -31.71 4.79
N VAL A 159 -15.37 -32.68 4.76
CA VAL A 159 -16.35 -32.83 3.67
C VAL A 159 -17.28 -31.61 3.62
N ALA A 160 -17.77 -31.14 4.76
CA ALA A 160 -18.60 -29.93 4.86
C ALA A 160 -17.85 -28.69 4.35
N ALA A 161 -16.57 -28.54 4.70
CA ALA A 161 -15.71 -27.45 4.21
C ALA A 161 -15.58 -27.50 2.68
N LEU A 162 -15.25 -28.67 2.12
CA LEU A 162 -15.11 -28.85 0.69
C LEU A 162 -16.42 -28.55 -0.05
N ALA A 163 -17.53 -29.10 0.43
CA ALA A 163 -18.85 -28.85 -0.14
C ALA A 163 -19.23 -27.37 -0.05
N GLY A 164 -19.04 -26.73 1.10
CA GLY A 164 -19.34 -25.31 1.30
C GLY A 164 -18.52 -24.41 0.38
N VAL A 165 -17.22 -24.65 0.24
CA VAL A 165 -16.35 -23.88 -0.67
C VAL A 165 -16.77 -24.09 -2.14
N VAL A 166 -17.06 -25.32 -2.56
CA VAL A 166 -17.51 -25.60 -3.94
C VAL A 166 -18.85 -24.91 -4.22
N LEU A 167 -19.81 -24.97 -3.29
CA LEU A 167 -21.10 -24.32 -3.43
C LEU A 167 -20.98 -22.79 -3.44
N ALA A 168 -20.11 -22.22 -2.60
CA ALA A 168 -19.85 -20.79 -2.60
C ALA A 168 -19.19 -20.31 -3.90
N ALA A 169 -18.24 -21.09 -4.43
CA ALA A 169 -17.62 -20.80 -5.72
C ALA A 169 -18.63 -20.83 -6.88
N ARG A 170 -19.66 -21.69 -6.80
CA ARG A 170 -20.76 -21.73 -7.79
C ARG A 170 -21.71 -20.54 -7.71
N GLN A 171 -21.76 -19.85 -6.56
CA GLN A 171 -22.61 -18.67 -6.33
C GLN A 171 -21.74 -17.42 -6.16
N TRP A 172 -20.74 -17.27 -7.03
CA TRP A 172 -19.74 -16.20 -6.91
C TRP A 172 -20.36 -14.80 -6.91
N ASP A 173 -21.39 -14.57 -7.72
CA ASP A 173 -22.09 -13.28 -7.78
C ASP A 173 -22.68 -12.88 -6.41
N ASN A 174 -23.19 -13.86 -5.65
CA ASN A 174 -23.70 -13.62 -4.30
C ASN A 174 -22.58 -13.34 -3.29
N VAL A 175 -21.42 -13.99 -3.45
CA VAL A 175 -20.23 -13.74 -2.62
C VAL A 175 -19.73 -12.31 -2.85
N GLU A 176 -19.62 -11.89 -4.10
CA GLU A 176 -19.18 -10.54 -4.48
C GLU A 176 -20.14 -9.48 -3.95
N ALA A 177 -21.46 -9.66 -4.14
CA ALA A 177 -22.47 -8.75 -3.61
C ALA A 177 -22.41 -8.63 -2.07
N ALA A 178 -22.23 -9.76 -1.36
CA ALA A 178 -22.09 -9.77 0.09
C ALA A 178 -20.80 -9.06 0.55
N LEU A 179 -19.70 -9.18 -0.19
CA LEU A 179 -18.44 -8.50 0.08
C LEU A 179 -18.56 -6.97 -0.08
N HIS A 180 -19.29 -6.51 -1.10
CA HIS A 180 -19.55 -5.09 -1.29
C HIS A 180 -20.46 -4.53 -0.18
N GLY A 181 -21.49 -5.28 0.23
CA GLY A 181 -22.37 -4.92 1.34
C GLY A 181 -21.66 -4.87 2.70
N ALA A 182 -20.58 -5.63 2.87
CA ALA A 182 -19.73 -5.63 4.07
C ALA A 182 -19.08 -4.29 4.38
N LEU A 183 -18.87 -3.43 3.37
CA LEU A 183 -18.26 -2.11 3.52
C LEU A 183 -19.22 -1.06 4.09
N SER A 184 -20.48 -1.43 4.35
CA SER A 184 -21.46 -0.58 5.03
C SER A 184 -21.28 -0.59 6.56
N TRP A 185 -21.81 0.42 7.26
CA TRP A 185 -21.79 0.47 8.74
C TRP A 185 -22.48 -0.72 9.40
N ASN A 186 -23.59 -1.21 8.83
CA ASN A 186 -24.27 -2.40 9.33
C ASN A 186 -23.43 -3.67 9.10
N GLY A 187 -22.75 -3.76 7.96
CA GLY A 187 -21.78 -4.82 7.68
C GLY A 187 -20.60 -4.80 8.66
N ALA A 188 -20.08 -3.62 9.00
CA ALA A 188 -19.01 -3.47 9.97
C ALA A 188 -19.40 -3.95 11.39
N LEU A 189 -20.61 -3.64 11.84
CA LEU A 189 -21.12 -4.14 13.13
C LEU A 189 -21.28 -5.67 13.12
N ALA A 190 -21.86 -6.22 12.05
CA ALA A 190 -22.02 -7.66 11.89
C ALA A 190 -20.66 -8.39 11.86
N PHE A 191 -19.67 -7.83 11.16
CA PHE A 191 -18.29 -8.30 11.15
C PHE A 191 -17.67 -8.28 12.56
N ALA A 192 -17.85 -7.20 13.32
CA ALA A 192 -17.33 -7.10 14.68
C ALA A 192 -17.93 -8.17 15.61
N VAL A 193 -19.25 -8.42 15.51
CA VAL A 193 -19.92 -9.48 16.27
C VAL A 193 -19.40 -10.86 15.86
N ALA A 194 -19.29 -11.12 14.55
CA ALA A 194 -18.76 -12.37 14.01
C ALA A 194 -17.31 -12.63 14.49
N LEU A 195 -16.49 -11.58 14.52
CA LEU A 195 -15.13 -11.63 15.05
C LEU A 195 -15.09 -12.03 16.53
N ILE A 196 -15.92 -11.41 17.37
CA ILE A 196 -16.01 -11.74 18.80
C ILE A 196 -16.41 -13.20 18.99
N LEU A 197 -17.46 -13.66 18.29
CA LEU A 197 -17.93 -15.05 18.38
C LEU A 197 -16.87 -16.04 17.93
N SER A 198 -16.21 -15.77 16.80
CA SER A 198 -15.12 -16.59 16.28
C SER A 198 -13.95 -16.67 17.26
N LYS A 199 -13.56 -15.57 17.90
CA LYS A 199 -12.46 -15.56 18.89
C LYS A 199 -12.85 -16.23 20.21
N CYS A 200 -14.09 -16.09 20.67
CA CYS A 200 -14.55 -16.87 21.82
C CYS A 200 -14.50 -18.38 21.51
N TRP A 201 -14.90 -18.78 20.31
CA TRP A 201 -14.85 -20.18 19.86
C TRP A 201 -13.41 -20.71 19.75
N HIS A 202 -12.49 -19.88 19.25
CA HIS A 202 -11.06 -20.15 19.20
C HIS A 202 -10.48 -20.47 20.59
N GLU A 203 -10.73 -19.58 21.56
CA GLU A 203 -10.24 -19.71 22.93
C GLU A 203 -10.83 -20.94 23.63
N LEU A 204 -12.11 -21.24 23.39
CA LEU A 204 -12.73 -22.48 23.86
C LEU A 204 -12.05 -23.73 23.29
N GLY A 205 -11.63 -23.70 22.02
CA GLY A 205 -10.84 -24.77 21.40
C GLY A 205 -9.58 -25.09 22.20
N HIS A 206 -8.78 -24.08 22.51
CA HIS A 206 -7.60 -24.22 23.38
C HIS A 206 -7.97 -24.76 24.77
N ALA A 207 -9.02 -24.22 25.39
CA ALA A 207 -9.43 -24.59 26.73
C ALA A 207 -9.88 -26.07 26.83
N PHE A 208 -10.70 -26.54 25.88
CA PHE A 208 -11.15 -27.93 25.85
C PHE A 208 -10.02 -28.90 25.56
N MET A 209 -9.14 -28.58 24.59
CA MET A 209 -8.01 -29.46 24.26
C MET A 209 -7.00 -29.54 25.41
N ALA A 210 -6.71 -28.42 26.07
CA ALA A 210 -5.87 -28.40 27.27
C ALA A 210 -6.47 -29.28 28.38
N THR A 211 -7.77 -29.13 28.63
CA THR A 211 -8.50 -29.92 29.65
C THR A 211 -8.48 -31.41 29.30
N ARG A 212 -8.60 -31.78 28.02
CA ARG A 212 -8.51 -33.17 27.53
C ARG A 212 -7.18 -33.85 27.88
N TYR A 213 -6.08 -33.12 27.74
CA TYR A 213 -4.74 -33.62 28.10
C TYR A 213 -4.39 -33.43 29.59
N GLY A 214 -5.37 -33.08 30.43
CA GLY A 214 -5.18 -32.94 31.88
C GLY A 214 -4.51 -31.64 32.33
N VAL A 215 -4.30 -30.68 31.41
CA VAL A 215 -3.74 -29.36 31.72
C VAL A 215 -4.82 -28.49 32.36
N ARG A 216 -4.50 -27.80 33.46
CA ARG A 216 -5.45 -26.91 34.14
C ARG A 216 -5.52 -25.55 33.44
N VAL A 217 -6.74 -25.15 33.07
CA VAL A 217 -7.05 -23.80 32.56
C VAL A 217 -7.48 -22.94 33.75
N GLY A 218 -6.56 -22.13 34.26
CA GLY A 218 -6.79 -21.34 35.47
C GLY A 218 -7.77 -20.20 35.25
N HIS A 219 -7.55 -19.39 34.20
CA HIS A 219 -8.35 -18.20 33.92
C HIS A 219 -8.60 -18.04 32.41
N MET A 220 -9.79 -17.57 32.06
CA MET A 220 -10.12 -17.03 30.74
C MET A 220 -10.59 -15.59 30.92
N GLY A 221 -10.29 -14.72 29.96
CA GLY A 221 -10.62 -13.32 30.10
C GLY A 221 -10.42 -12.50 28.82
N VAL A 222 -10.31 -11.19 28.99
CA VAL A 222 -10.05 -10.24 27.91
C VAL A 222 -8.74 -9.51 28.21
N ALA A 223 -7.87 -9.45 27.21
CA ALA A 223 -6.67 -8.64 27.19
C ALA A 223 -6.89 -7.41 26.31
N LEU A 224 -6.44 -6.23 26.74
CA LEU A 224 -6.45 -5.02 25.92
C LEU A 224 -5.09 -4.85 25.26
N LEU A 225 -5.04 -4.96 23.93
CA LEU A 225 -3.87 -4.69 23.09
C LEU A 225 -4.11 -3.40 22.30
N VAL A 226 -3.37 -2.33 22.59
CA VAL A 226 -3.59 -0.99 21.96
C VAL A 226 -5.06 -0.56 22.06
N MET A 227 -5.67 -0.70 23.25
CA MET A 227 -7.10 -0.45 23.53
C MET A 227 -8.09 -1.38 22.81
N TRP A 228 -7.63 -2.37 22.03
CA TRP A 228 -8.50 -3.36 21.40
C TRP A 228 -8.69 -4.59 22.32
N PRO A 229 -9.94 -5.00 22.61
CA PRO A 229 -10.21 -6.18 23.41
C PRO A 229 -9.95 -7.47 22.62
N MET A 230 -9.14 -8.37 23.19
CA MET A 230 -8.88 -9.71 22.67
C MET A 230 -9.19 -10.74 23.75
N ALA A 231 -9.98 -11.76 23.43
CA ALA A 231 -10.17 -12.89 24.33
C ALA A 231 -8.82 -13.63 24.54
N TYR A 232 -8.63 -14.22 25.73
CA TYR A 232 -7.45 -15.07 25.99
C TYR A 232 -7.79 -16.23 26.93
N THR A 233 -7.09 -17.35 26.72
CA THR A 233 -7.09 -18.53 27.59
C THR A 233 -5.72 -18.74 28.19
N ASP A 234 -5.65 -18.92 29.51
CA ASP A 234 -4.39 -19.27 30.16
C ASP A 234 -4.07 -20.76 29.97
N THR A 235 -3.29 -21.05 28.93
CA THR A 235 -2.70 -22.37 28.66
C THR A 235 -1.25 -22.48 29.13
N GLY A 236 -0.81 -21.61 30.05
CA GLY A 236 0.57 -21.56 30.53
C GLY A 236 1.08 -22.88 31.16
N GLU A 237 0.19 -23.73 31.65
CA GLU A 237 0.58 -25.04 32.18
C GLU A 237 0.83 -26.12 31.12
N SER A 238 0.55 -25.85 29.83
CA SER A 238 0.78 -26.79 28.72
C SER A 238 2.25 -27.20 28.57
N TRP A 239 3.18 -26.37 29.03
CA TRP A 239 4.61 -26.65 29.07
C TRP A 239 4.98 -27.84 29.98
N LYS A 240 4.10 -28.25 30.90
CA LYS A 240 4.31 -29.45 31.74
C LYS A 240 4.20 -30.75 30.94
N LEU A 241 3.65 -30.71 29.73
CA LEU A 241 3.50 -31.89 28.88
C LEU A 241 4.85 -32.27 28.27
N SER A 242 5.33 -33.47 28.61
CA SER A 242 6.58 -34.03 28.09
C SER A 242 6.53 -34.31 26.58
N GLN A 243 5.34 -34.64 26.05
CA GLN A 243 5.15 -34.98 24.64
C GLN A 243 4.83 -33.73 23.81
N SER A 244 5.68 -33.42 22.83
CA SER A 244 5.48 -32.29 21.90
C SER A 244 4.18 -32.40 21.10
N ARG A 245 3.74 -33.62 20.78
CA ARG A 245 2.47 -33.88 20.08
C ARG A 245 1.26 -33.38 20.86
N HIS A 246 1.25 -33.51 22.20
CA HIS A 246 0.14 -33.01 23.01
C HIS A 246 0.13 -31.48 23.09
N ARG A 247 1.31 -30.86 23.16
CA ARG A 247 1.44 -29.39 23.10
C ARG A 247 1.00 -28.86 21.73
N LEU A 248 1.42 -29.53 20.66
CA LEU A 248 1.00 -29.24 19.29
C LEU A 248 -0.53 -29.31 19.15
N SER A 249 -1.18 -30.36 19.66
CA SER A 249 -2.65 -30.46 19.64
C SER A 249 -3.33 -29.29 20.34
N ILE A 250 -2.79 -28.85 21.50
CA ILE A 250 -3.31 -27.69 22.23
C ILE A 250 -3.08 -26.40 21.42
N ALA A 251 -1.89 -26.21 20.84
CA ALA A 251 -1.56 -25.05 20.02
C ALA A 251 -2.39 -24.99 18.72
N SER A 252 -2.75 -26.12 18.12
CA SER A 252 -3.59 -26.16 16.93
C SER A 252 -5.08 -26.04 17.22
N ALA A 253 -5.51 -26.24 18.46
CA ALA A 253 -6.93 -26.36 18.81
C ALA A 253 -7.75 -25.10 18.50
N GLY A 254 -7.21 -23.90 18.72
CA GLY A 254 -7.90 -22.65 18.39
C GLY A 254 -8.12 -22.47 16.89
N ILE A 255 -7.06 -22.69 16.09
CA ILE A 255 -7.14 -22.68 14.62
C ILE A 255 -8.14 -23.73 14.13
N MET A 256 -8.06 -24.97 14.65
CA MET A 256 -8.99 -26.04 14.27
C MET A 256 -10.43 -25.66 14.59
N ALA A 257 -10.68 -25.08 15.78
CA ALA A 257 -12.02 -24.64 16.17
C ALA A 257 -12.55 -23.55 15.23
N GLU A 258 -11.74 -22.56 14.86
CA GLU A 258 -12.13 -21.53 13.88
C GLU A 258 -12.36 -22.12 12.49
N LEU A 259 -11.53 -23.06 12.03
CA LEU A 259 -11.71 -23.74 10.74
C LEU A 259 -12.99 -24.59 10.71
N MET A 260 -13.32 -25.27 11.81
CA MET A 260 -14.57 -26.01 11.96
C MET A 260 -15.76 -25.04 11.90
N LEU A 261 -15.69 -23.91 12.60
CA LEU A 261 -16.71 -22.87 12.55
C LEU A 261 -16.87 -22.32 11.13
N ALA A 262 -15.77 -22.05 10.44
CA ALA A 262 -15.75 -21.53 9.08
C ALA A 262 -16.36 -22.53 8.10
N ALA A 263 -16.00 -23.81 8.19
CA ALA A 263 -16.52 -24.88 7.35
C ALA A 263 -18.04 -25.00 7.43
N TRP A 264 -18.58 -25.09 8.64
CA TRP A 264 -20.02 -25.21 8.85
C TRP A 264 -20.77 -23.91 8.50
N ALA A 265 -20.20 -22.74 8.82
CA ALA A 265 -20.79 -21.46 8.45
C ALA A 265 -20.86 -21.27 6.93
N THR A 266 -19.80 -21.63 6.18
CA THR A 266 -19.80 -21.58 4.72
C THR A 266 -20.84 -22.53 4.13
N LEU A 267 -20.92 -23.77 4.64
CA LEU A 267 -21.90 -24.74 4.15
C LEU A 267 -23.33 -24.26 4.41
N PHE A 268 -23.65 -23.83 5.63
CA PHE A 268 -24.99 -23.35 5.95
C PHE A 268 -25.33 -22.06 5.22
N TRP A 269 -24.35 -21.18 4.98
CA TRP A 269 -24.53 -19.98 4.17
C TRP A 269 -25.04 -20.32 2.76
N SER A 270 -24.53 -21.39 2.14
CA SER A 270 -24.95 -21.82 0.80
C SER A 270 -26.41 -22.27 0.70
N PHE A 271 -27.05 -22.62 1.82
CA PHE A 271 -28.46 -23.03 1.89
C PHE A 271 -29.37 -22.02 2.59
N ALA A 272 -28.79 -20.98 3.20
CA ALA A 272 -29.56 -19.99 3.95
C ALA A 272 -30.40 -19.11 3.01
N PRO A 273 -31.66 -18.79 3.37
CA PRO A 273 -32.48 -17.84 2.63
C PRO A 273 -31.91 -16.43 2.76
N GLU A 274 -32.23 -15.56 1.79
CA GLU A 274 -31.83 -14.15 1.85
C GLU A 274 -32.32 -13.48 3.13
N GLY A 275 -31.43 -12.73 3.80
CA GLY A 275 -31.72 -12.04 5.04
C GLY A 275 -30.56 -12.00 6.04
N ASN A 276 -30.85 -11.57 7.26
CA ASN A 276 -29.83 -11.31 8.30
C ASN A 276 -29.03 -12.57 8.67
N VAL A 277 -29.65 -13.76 8.64
CA VAL A 277 -28.97 -15.02 8.97
C VAL A 277 -27.92 -15.38 7.94
N LYS A 278 -28.24 -15.24 6.65
CA LYS A 278 -27.27 -15.45 5.56
C LYS A 278 -26.13 -14.44 5.65
N GLY A 279 -26.42 -13.17 5.90
CA GLY A 279 -25.38 -12.16 6.16
C GLY A 279 -24.47 -12.54 7.34
N ALA A 280 -25.05 -12.94 8.48
CA ALA A 280 -24.28 -13.33 9.66
C ALA A 280 -23.37 -14.56 9.41
N LEU A 281 -23.88 -15.58 8.73
CA LEU A 281 -23.10 -16.77 8.35
C LEU A 281 -21.97 -16.41 7.39
N PHE A 282 -22.21 -15.50 6.45
CA PHE A 282 -21.18 -14.99 5.55
C PHE A 282 -20.05 -14.30 6.31
N PHE A 283 -20.40 -13.35 7.19
CA PHE A 283 -19.40 -12.65 8.00
C PHE A 283 -18.64 -13.62 8.90
N LEU A 284 -19.32 -14.57 9.54
CA LEU A 284 -18.67 -15.57 10.39
C LEU A 284 -17.71 -16.46 9.60
N ALA A 285 -18.15 -16.97 8.46
CA ALA A 285 -17.34 -17.81 7.57
C ALA A 285 -16.11 -17.06 7.04
N THR A 286 -16.32 -15.90 6.43
CA THR A 286 -15.25 -15.11 5.79
C THR A 286 -14.24 -14.62 6.84
N THR A 287 -14.72 -14.15 7.99
CA THR A 287 -13.84 -13.69 9.08
C THR A 287 -13.00 -14.84 9.63
N ALA A 288 -13.62 -15.99 9.90
CA ALA A 288 -12.90 -17.16 10.41
C ALA A 288 -11.89 -17.70 9.39
N TRP A 289 -12.27 -17.92 8.13
CA TRP A 289 -11.32 -18.38 7.09
C TRP A 289 -10.14 -17.43 6.92
N VAL A 290 -10.41 -16.14 6.71
CA VAL A 290 -9.36 -15.17 6.38
C VAL A 290 -8.44 -14.93 7.57
N LEU A 291 -8.99 -14.64 8.76
CA LEU A 291 -8.14 -14.30 9.90
C LEU A 291 -7.39 -15.51 10.45
N THR A 292 -8.01 -16.69 10.49
CA THR A 292 -7.35 -17.88 11.00
C THR A 292 -6.20 -18.31 10.09
N VAL A 293 -6.40 -18.34 8.77
CA VAL A 293 -5.38 -18.79 7.82
C VAL A 293 -4.34 -17.72 7.54
N ALA A 294 -4.75 -16.48 7.27
CA ALA A 294 -3.81 -15.43 6.88
C ALA A 294 -3.02 -14.86 8.07
N VAL A 295 -3.62 -14.83 9.27
CA VAL A 295 -3.03 -14.20 10.46
C VAL A 295 -2.64 -15.25 11.51
N ASN A 296 -3.57 -16.03 12.05
CA ASN A 296 -3.28 -16.94 13.18
C ASN A 296 -2.34 -18.09 12.82
N ALA A 297 -2.47 -18.67 11.61
CA ALA A 297 -1.61 -19.76 11.16
C ALA A 297 -0.19 -19.31 10.77
N SER A 298 0.05 -18.00 10.67
CA SER A 298 1.37 -17.45 10.34
C SER A 298 2.39 -17.67 11.47
N PRO A 299 3.55 -18.30 11.22
CA PRO A 299 4.55 -18.58 12.26
C PRO A 299 5.47 -17.39 12.58
N PHE A 300 5.34 -16.28 11.83
CA PHE A 300 6.23 -15.13 11.93
C PHE A 300 5.87 -14.20 13.11
N MET A 301 4.64 -14.28 13.60
CA MET A 301 4.18 -13.65 14.82
C MET A 301 3.95 -14.67 15.92
N ARG A 302 3.96 -14.24 17.19
CA ARG A 302 3.69 -15.13 18.34
C ARG A 302 2.19 -15.40 18.50
N PHE A 303 1.56 -15.79 17.40
CA PHE A 303 0.22 -16.38 17.35
C PHE A 303 0.34 -17.91 17.33
N ASP A 304 -0.77 -18.62 17.12
CA ASP A 304 -0.80 -20.08 17.21
C ASP A 304 0.11 -20.77 16.20
N GLY A 305 0.24 -20.23 14.98
CA GLY A 305 1.16 -20.73 13.96
C GLY A 305 2.61 -20.82 14.44
N TYR A 306 3.05 -19.90 15.29
CA TYR A 306 4.38 -19.96 15.90
C TYR A 306 4.51 -21.12 16.88
N PHE A 307 3.51 -21.32 17.74
CA PHE A 307 3.52 -22.41 18.72
C PHE A 307 3.37 -23.77 18.02
N ILE A 308 2.53 -23.87 16.99
CA ILE A 308 2.41 -25.04 16.12
C ILE A 308 3.76 -25.40 15.50
N LEU A 309 4.45 -24.42 14.89
CA LEU A 309 5.77 -24.68 14.29
C LEU A 309 6.82 -25.02 15.35
N SER A 310 6.84 -24.28 16.48
CA SER A 310 7.76 -24.51 17.59
C SER A 310 7.60 -25.90 18.19
N ASP A 311 6.37 -26.38 18.40
CA ASP A 311 6.09 -27.69 18.96
C ASP A 311 6.29 -28.81 17.93
N THR A 312 5.97 -28.58 16.65
CA THR A 312 6.26 -29.54 15.56
C THR A 312 7.76 -29.79 15.43
N LEU A 313 8.57 -28.72 15.55
CA LEU A 313 10.03 -28.82 15.51
C LEU A 313 10.64 -29.29 16.84
N ASP A 314 9.84 -29.34 17.91
CA ASP A 314 10.26 -29.44 19.32
C ASP A 314 11.44 -28.50 19.65
N TYR A 315 11.32 -27.25 19.21
CA TYR A 315 12.38 -26.26 19.26
C TYR A 315 11.89 -24.97 19.95
N PRO A 316 11.83 -24.96 21.29
CA PRO A 316 11.30 -23.83 22.05
C PRO A 316 12.15 -22.56 21.87
N GLY A 317 11.51 -21.40 21.96
CA GLY A 317 12.18 -20.11 21.76
C GLY A 317 12.59 -19.84 20.31
N LEU A 318 11.88 -20.45 19.34
CA LEU A 318 12.24 -20.45 17.92
C LEU A 318 12.62 -19.06 17.37
N HIS A 319 11.85 -17.99 17.63
CA HIS A 319 12.18 -16.64 17.11
C HIS A 319 13.49 -16.08 17.67
N GLU A 320 13.78 -16.32 18.94
CA GLU A 320 14.98 -15.80 19.60
C GLU A 320 16.23 -16.53 19.11
N ARG A 321 16.18 -17.86 19.11
CA ARG A 321 17.28 -18.72 18.66
C ARG A 321 17.54 -18.54 17.17
N ALA A 322 16.50 -18.48 16.35
CA ALA A 322 16.62 -18.15 14.92
C ALA A 322 17.25 -16.75 14.72
N GLY A 323 16.84 -15.77 15.53
CA GLY A 323 17.43 -14.43 15.50
C GLY A 323 18.92 -14.41 15.82
N ASN A 324 19.40 -15.27 16.74
CA ASN A 324 20.82 -15.41 17.05
C ASN A 324 21.60 -16.01 15.86
N TRP A 325 21.02 -16.98 15.15
CA TRP A 325 21.57 -17.50 13.90
C TRP A 325 21.69 -16.43 12.81
N ALA A 326 20.64 -15.62 12.59
CA ALA A 326 20.68 -14.54 11.61
C ALA A 326 21.68 -13.44 11.97
N LYS A 327 21.81 -13.08 13.26
CA LYS A 327 22.83 -12.13 13.73
C LYS A 327 24.26 -12.64 13.48
N ARG A 328 24.53 -13.91 13.80
CA ARG A 328 25.82 -14.56 13.51
C ARG A 328 26.10 -14.56 12.01
N TRP A 329 25.12 -14.94 11.19
CA TRP A 329 25.23 -14.92 9.73
C TRP A 329 25.56 -13.51 9.21
N LEU A 330 24.85 -12.48 9.68
CA LEU A 330 25.06 -11.09 9.28
C LEU A 330 26.47 -10.60 9.63
N ARG A 331 26.91 -10.86 10.86
CA ARG A 331 28.23 -10.43 11.35
C ARG A 331 29.38 -11.16 10.65
N TRP A 332 29.22 -12.45 10.34
CA TRP A 332 30.23 -13.19 9.59
C TRP A 332 30.33 -12.72 8.13
N HIS A 333 29.19 -12.57 7.42
CA HIS A 333 29.19 -12.15 6.01
C HIS A 333 29.61 -10.69 5.82
N LEU A 334 29.12 -9.77 6.66
CA LEU A 334 29.44 -8.35 6.52
C LEU A 334 30.82 -8.02 7.10
N LEU A 335 31.12 -8.48 8.32
CA LEU A 335 32.28 -8.02 9.08
C LEU A 335 33.38 -9.08 9.22
N GLY A 336 33.05 -10.36 9.04
CA GLY A 336 33.97 -11.47 9.32
C GLY A 336 34.14 -11.78 10.79
N LEU A 337 33.22 -11.35 11.65
CA LEU A 337 33.28 -11.69 13.07
C LEU A 337 32.88 -13.15 13.27
N GLU A 338 33.73 -13.88 13.98
CA GLU A 338 33.47 -15.24 14.41
C GLU A 338 32.74 -15.19 15.75
N ASP A 339 31.42 -15.37 15.69
CA ASP A 339 30.59 -15.57 16.88
C ASP A 339 30.48 -17.06 17.20
N PRO A 340 30.41 -17.42 18.49
CA PRO A 340 30.20 -18.80 18.92
C PRO A 340 28.90 -19.35 18.31
N ILE A 341 28.90 -20.66 18.05
CA ILE A 341 27.72 -21.35 17.51
C ILE A 341 26.60 -21.26 18.56
N PRO A 342 25.42 -20.69 18.22
CA PRO A 342 24.37 -20.47 19.21
C PRO A 342 23.81 -21.75 19.81
N ASP A 343 23.68 -22.80 18.99
CA ASP A 343 23.04 -24.07 19.34
C ASP A 343 23.61 -25.21 18.51
N ASN A 344 23.72 -26.41 19.07
CA ASN A 344 24.15 -27.59 18.33
C ASN A 344 23.02 -28.13 17.44
N VAL A 345 23.02 -27.73 16.17
CA VAL A 345 22.03 -28.16 15.16
C VAL A 345 22.71 -28.46 13.83
N SER A 346 22.05 -29.28 13.00
CA SER A 346 22.58 -29.61 11.67
C SER A 346 22.74 -28.35 10.79
N PRO A 347 23.71 -28.32 9.86
CA PRO A 347 23.93 -27.16 8.99
C PRO A 347 22.71 -26.79 8.13
N ALA A 348 21.92 -27.80 7.71
CA ALA A 348 20.66 -27.56 7.00
C ALA A 348 19.63 -26.84 7.88
N PHE A 349 19.50 -27.26 9.15
CA PHE A 349 18.58 -26.63 10.08
C PHE A 349 19.03 -25.23 10.50
N ALA A 350 20.34 -25.00 10.67
CA ALA A 350 20.89 -23.65 10.88
C ALA A 350 20.57 -22.68 9.74
N ARG A 351 20.65 -23.14 8.48
CA ARG A 351 20.23 -22.35 7.31
C ARG A 351 18.73 -22.05 7.35
N PHE A 352 17.91 -23.04 7.66
CA PHE A 352 16.47 -22.84 7.86
C PHE A 352 16.18 -21.79 8.93
N LEU A 353 16.79 -21.88 10.11
CA LEU A 353 16.61 -20.91 11.20
C LEU A 353 17.03 -19.49 10.79
N THR A 354 18.15 -19.37 10.05
CA THR A 354 18.63 -18.09 9.53
C THR A 354 17.62 -17.45 8.57
N LEU A 355 17.16 -18.22 7.57
CA LEU A 355 16.15 -17.76 6.61
C LEU A 355 14.83 -17.42 7.29
N PHE A 356 14.39 -18.26 8.23
CA PHE A 356 13.19 -18.07 9.02
C PHE A 356 13.24 -16.77 9.84
N ALA A 357 14.39 -16.42 10.43
CA ALA A 357 14.56 -15.16 11.14
C ALA A 357 14.47 -13.93 10.23
N PHE A 358 15.11 -13.96 9.05
CA PHE A 358 14.98 -12.88 8.07
C PHE A 358 13.53 -12.72 7.59
N ALA A 359 12.88 -13.83 7.23
CA ALA A 359 11.47 -13.83 6.85
C ALA A 359 10.58 -13.28 7.98
N THR A 360 10.85 -13.66 9.23
CA THR A 360 10.17 -13.12 10.41
C THR A 360 10.32 -11.61 10.55
N TRP A 361 11.54 -11.07 10.37
CA TRP A 361 11.79 -9.63 10.48
C TRP A 361 11.08 -8.85 9.37
N VAL A 362 11.17 -9.33 8.11
CA VAL A 362 10.48 -8.70 6.97
C VAL A 362 8.97 -8.77 7.14
N TYR A 363 8.42 -9.95 7.49
CA TYR A 363 6.99 -10.12 7.71
C TYR A 363 6.48 -9.19 8.80
N ARG A 364 7.20 -9.08 9.93
CA ARG A 364 6.82 -8.15 11.01
C ARG A 364 6.81 -6.72 10.53
N LEU A 365 7.86 -6.27 9.85
CA LEU A 365 7.93 -4.92 9.32
C LEU A 365 6.74 -4.63 8.39
N LEU A 366 6.45 -5.52 7.45
CA LEU A 366 5.32 -5.38 6.52
C LEU A 366 3.97 -5.38 7.23
N LEU A 367 3.76 -6.30 8.19
CA LEU A 367 2.51 -6.41 8.94
C LEU A 367 2.25 -5.14 9.75
N PHE A 368 3.25 -4.66 10.50
CA PHE A 368 3.12 -3.47 11.34
C PHE A 368 2.92 -2.21 10.48
N VAL A 369 3.73 -2.02 9.43
CA VAL A 369 3.52 -0.92 8.48
C VAL A 369 2.14 -1.00 7.84
N GLY A 370 1.66 -2.19 7.49
CA GLY A 370 0.30 -2.42 6.99
C GLY A 370 -0.77 -1.98 7.99
N ILE A 371 -0.65 -2.36 9.26
CA ILE A 371 -1.55 -1.93 10.34
C ILE A 371 -1.50 -0.41 10.51
N ALA A 372 -0.31 0.20 10.52
CA ALA A 372 -0.17 1.65 10.62
C ALA A 372 -0.83 2.39 9.44
N LEU A 373 -0.70 1.87 8.22
CA LEU A 373 -1.37 2.41 7.03
C LEU A 373 -2.90 2.26 7.11
N VAL A 374 -3.40 1.11 7.56
CA VAL A 374 -4.84 0.92 7.79
C VAL A 374 -5.34 1.91 8.83
N VAL A 375 -4.64 2.07 9.96
CA VAL A 375 -5.03 3.02 11.01
C VAL A 375 -4.98 4.46 10.52
N TYR A 376 -3.98 4.82 9.72
CA TYR A 376 -3.85 6.14 9.10
C TYR A 376 -5.05 6.49 8.23
N ASN A 377 -5.57 5.52 7.48
CA ASN A 377 -6.69 5.73 6.54
C ASN A 377 -8.07 5.53 7.18
N ALA A 378 -8.21 4.63 8.16
CA ALA A 378 -9.50 4.24 8.75
C ALA A 378 -9.88 5.07 9.99
N PHE A 379 -8.91 5.64 10.70
CA PHE A 379 -9.14 6.44 11.91
C PHE A 379 -8.61 7.86 11.73
N PHE A 380 -7.89 8.40 12.72
CA PHE A 380 -7.28 9.72 12.65
C PHE A 380 -5.81 9.62 12.22
N LYS A 381 -5.44 10.39 11.18
CA LYS A 381 -4.12 10.36 10.53
C LYS A 381 -2.94 10.46 11.52
N ALA A 382 -3.08 11.25 12.58
CA ALA A 382 -2.02 11.40 13.58
C ALA A 382 -1.72 10.09 14.33
N LEU A 383 -2.71 9.22 14.59
CA LEU A 383 -2.48 7.92 15.23
C LEU A 383 -1.61 7.04 14.35
N GLY A 384 -1.97 6.94 13.07
CA GLY A 384 -1.23 6.13 12.10
C GLY A 384 0.23 6.59 11.97
N LEU A 385 0.46 7.91 11.97
CA LEU A 385 1.82 8.47 11.93
C LEU A 385 2.62 8.14 13.20
N VAL A 386 2.00 8.25 14.38
CA VAL A 386 2.65 7.92 15.66
C VAL A 386 2.97 6.42 15.73
N LEU A 387 2.04 5.55 15.34
CA LEU A 387 2.26 4.11 15.29
C LEU A 387 3.39 3.76 14.31
N PHE A 388 3.36 4.31 13.10
CA PHE A 388 4.42 4.13 12.11
C PHE A 388 5.80 4.54 12.64
N PHE A 389 5.88 5.69 13.32
CA PHE A 389 7.13 6.15 13.94
C PHE A 389 7.63 5.18 15.02
N ILE A 390 6.76 4.75 15.93
CA ILE A 390 7.09 3.79 16.99
C ILE A 390 7.58 2.46 16.38
N GLU A 391 6.93 1.99 15.32
CA GLU A 391 7.28 0.75 14.62
C GLU A 391 8.65 0.85 13.95
N ILE A 392 8.93 1.92 13.20
CA ILE A 392 10.24 2.15 12.58
C ILE A 392 11.34 2.21 13.64
N VAL A 393 11.11 2.92 14.75
CA VAL A 393 12.08 2.98 15.84
C VAL A 393 12.32 1.60 16.46
N THR A 394 11.27 0.82 16.68
CA THR A 394 11.35 -0.46 17.39
C THR A 394 11.90 -1.60 16.53
N PHE A 395 11.52 -1.68 15.25
CA PHE A 395 11.86 -2.78 14.35
C PHE A 395 13.08 -2.50 13.46
N VAL A 396 13.41 -1.23 13.20
CA VAL A 396 14.54 -0.85 12.34
C VAL A 396 15.63 -0.16 13.14
N VAL A 397 15.34 1.01 13.72
CA VAL A 397 16.37 1.87 14.31
C VAL A 397 17.03 1.22 15.53
N GLN A 398 16.24 0.73 16.49
CA GLN A 398 16.75 0.16 17.73
C GLN A 398 17.59 -1.11 17.50
N PRO A 399 17.16 -2.11 16.69
CA PRO A 399 17.98 -3.25 16.34
C PRO A 399 19.28 -2.86 15.62
N MET A 400 19.21 -1.95 14.65
CA MET A 400 20.39 -1.45 13.95
C MET A 400 21.38 -0.76 14.89
N PHE A 401 20.90 0.08 15.81
CA PHE A 401 21.75 0.77 16.78
C PHE A 401 22.43 -0.21 17.75
N ARG A 402 21.72 -1.25 18.19
CA ARG A 402 22.29 -2.31 19.04
C ARG A 402 23.41 -3.07 18.33
N GLU A 403 23.20 -3.45 17.06
CA GLU A 403 24.24 -4.09 16.25
C GLU A 403 25.42 -3.15 16.01
N LEU A 404 25.17 -1.89 15.62
CA LEU A 404 26.23 -0.89 15.41
C LEU A 404 27.09 -0.67 16.66
N LYS A 405 26.48 -0.70 17.85
CA LYS A 405 27.22 -0.62 19.12
C LYS A 405 28.16 -1.81 19.30
N ILE A 406 27.72 -3.02 18.96
CA ILE A 406 28.56 -4.24 19.01
C ILE A 406 29.69 -4.14 17.99
N TRP A 407 29.39 -3.69 16.77
CA TRP A 407 30.38 -3.53 15.70
C TRP A 407 31.44 -2.49 16.09
N ARG A 408 31.02 -1.39 16.73
CA ARG A 408 31.92 -0.35 17.23
C ARG A 408 32.81 -0.87 18.38
N ALA A 409 32.26 -1.68 19.28
CA ALA A 409 33.01 -2.28 20.38
C ALA A 409 34.07 -3.27 19.87
N ARG A 410 33.72 -4.10 18.88
CA ARG A 410 34.58 -5.13 18.28
C ARG A 410 35.31 -4.68 17.01
N ARG A 411 35.41 -3.36 16.76
CA ARG A 411 36.02 -2.80 15.54
C ARG A 411 37.45 -3.25 15.27
N ARG A 412 38.18 -3.66 16.32
CA ARG A 412 39.57 -4.13 16.24
C ARG A 412 39.69 -5.52 15.63
N GLU A 413 38.64 -6.33 15.70
CA GLU A 413 38.58 -7.68 15.12
C GLU A 413 38.21 -7.66 13.62
N ILE A 414 37.77 -6.50 13.10
CA ILE A 414 37.28 -6.36 11.73
C ILE A 414 38.44 -5.95 10.82
N ALA A 415 38.67 -6.73 9.75
CA ALA A 415 39.69 -6.38 8.76
C ALA A 415 39.39 -5.03 8.09
N PRO A 416 40.37 -4.11 7.97
CA PRO A 416 40.14 -2.77 7.43
C PRO A 416 39.61 -2.78 5.98
N ALA A 417 40.04 -3.75 5.17
CA ALA A 417 39.54 -3.94 3.80
C ALA A 417 38.04 -4.29 3.73
N ARG A 418 37.49 -5.01 4.73
CA ARG A 418 36.04 -5.28 4.79
C ARG A 418 35.27 -4.03 5.15
N LEU A 419 35.75 -3.27 6.14
CA LEU A 419 35.14 -2.00 6.52
C LEU A 419 35.14 -1.00 5.36
N LEU A 420 36.27 -0.87 4.64
CA LEU A 420 36.36 0.00 3.47
C LEU A 420 35.37 -0.42 2.37
N ARG A 421 35.24 -1.73 2.09
CA ARG A 421 34.24 -2.23 1.13
C ARG A 421 32.81 -1.89 1.57
N LEU A 422 32.46 -2.07 2.84
CA LEU A 422 31.14 -1.73 3.34
C LEU A 422 30.85 -0.23 3.23
N VAL A 423 31.82 0.61 3.58
CA VAL A 423 31.71 2.07 3.45
C VAL A 423 31.58 2.46 1.97
N ALA A 424 32.37 1.86 1.08
CA ALA A 424 32.30 2.13 -0.36
C ALA A 424 30.94 1.71 -0.95
N VAL A 425 30.40 0.55 -0.54
CA VAL A 425 29.06 0.11 -0.95
C VAL A 425 27.99 1.05 -0.40
N ALA A 426 28.06 1.42 0.88
CA ALA A 426 27.12 2.36 1.48
C ALA A 426 27.17 3.74 0.82
N LEU A 427 28.37 4.22 0.48
CA LEU A 427 28.57 5.48 -0.22
C LEU A 427 28.04 5.39 -1.67
N ALA A 428 28.29 4.29 -2.38
CA ALA A 428 27.75 4.08 -3.73
C ALA A 428 26.22 4.03 -3.75
N LEU A 429 25.60 3.32 -2.78
CA LEU A 429 24.15 3.34 -2.59
C LEU A 429 23.65 4.74 -2.25
N GLY A 430 24.31 5.46 -1.33
CA GLY A 430 23.97 6.84 -1.00
C GLY A 430 24.03 7.75 -2.22
N LEU A 431 25.15 7.77 -2.94
CA LEU A 431 25.35 8.53 -4.18
C LEU A 431 24.32 8.20 -5.25
N SER A 432 23.91 6.93 -5.38
CA SER A 432 22.88 6.52 -6.36
C SER A 432 21.52 7.19 -6.13
N VAL A 433 21.18 7.52 -4.87
CA VAL A 433 19.94 8.23 -4.52
C VAL A 433 20.04 9.72 -4.84
N PHE A 434 21.24 10.29 -4.80
CA PHE A 434 21.51 11.69 -5.14
C PHE A 434 21.84 11.93 -6.61
N LEU A 435 22.16 10.88 -7.38
CA LEU A 435 22.42 10.98 -8.81
C LEU A 435 21.14 11.32 -9.59
N PRO A 436 21.13 12.41 -10.39
CA PRO A 436 19.96 12.84 -11.14
C PRO A 436 19.78 11.99 -12.39
N TRP A 437 19.19 10.81 -12.24
CA TRP A 437 18.97 9.85 -13.32
C TRP A 437 17.62 10.02 -14.06
N SER A 438 16.61 10.65 -13.46
CA SER A 438 15.28 10.77 -14.06
C SER A 438 15.21 11.99 -14.98
N GLY A 439 15.49 11.79 -16.27
CA GLY A 439 15.42 12.82 -17.32
C GLY A 439 14.08 12.90 -18.07
N GLN A 440 13.06 12.18 -17.62
CA GLN A 440 11.75 12.14 -18.27
C GLN A 440 10.61 12.31 -17.25
N VAL A 441 9.52 12.90 -17.71
CA VAL A 441 8.24 12.97 -16.98
C VAL A 441 7.20 12.24 -17.82
N SER A 442 6.49 11.30 -17.20
CA SER A 442 5.37 10.61 -17.85
C SER A 442 4.07 11.36 -17.52
N LEU A 443 3.39 11.81 -18.58
CA LEU A 443 2.10 12.47 -18.54
C LEU A 443 1.01 11.57 -19.12
N HIS A 444 -0.23 11.87 -18.82
CA HIS A 444 -1.39 11.24 -19.47
C HIS A 444 -2.23 12.31 -20.13
N GLY A 445 -2.70 12.04 -21.34
CA GLY A 445 -3.46 12.99 -22.12
C GLY A 445 -4.42 12.32 -23.07
N VAL A 446 -5.27 13.14 -23.70
CA VAL A 446 -6.10 12.70 -24.82
C VAL A 446 -5.49 13.23 -26.10
N MET A 447 -5.27 12.33 -27.05
CA MET A 447 -4.82 12.68 -28.39
C MET A 447 -6.03 12.95 -29.26
N GLU A 448 -6.01 14.08 -29.96
CA GLU A 448 -6.99 14.56 -30.92
C GLU A 448 -6.27 14.91 -32.24
N ALA A 449 -7.05 15.10 -33.31
CA ALA A 449 -6.49 15.61 -34.56
C ALA A 449 -6.04 17.08 -34.41
N GLY A 450 -4.91 17.43 -35.03
CA GLY A 450 -4.16 18.63 -34.70
C GLY A 450 -4.79 19.94 -35.17
N VAL A 451 -5.57 19.90 -36.25
CA VAL A 451 -6.23 21.07 -36.82
C VAL A 451 -7.64 20.67 -37.26
N ALA A 452 -8.65 21.34 -36.71
CA ALA A 452 -10.02 21.26 -37.17
C ALA A 452 -10.42 22.65 -37.67
N GLN A 453 -10.70 22.76 -38.96
CA GLN A 453 -11.30 23.94 -39.56
C GLN A 453 -12.82 23.81 -39.47
N PRO A 454 -13.50 24.50 -38.53
CA PRO A 454 -14.96 24.52 -38.53
C PRO A 454 -15.48 25.30 -39.73
N VAL A 455 -16.49 24.75 -40.39
CA VAL A 455 -17.16 25.35 -41.55
C VAL A 455 -18.49 25.93 -41.08
N TYR A 456 -18.57 27.26 -41.04
CA TYR A 456 -19.74 28.01 -40.59
C TYR A 456 -20.48 28.67 -41.75
N THR A 457 -21.78 28.88 -41.57
CA THR A 457 -22.60 29.70 -42.45
C THR A 457 -22.33 31.19 -42.25
N PRO A 458 -22.02 31.96 -43.30
CA PRO A 458 -21.78 33.39 -43.17
C PRO A 458 -23.07 34.20 -42.97
N TYR A 459 -24.20 33.74 -43.53
CA TYR A 459 -25.48 34.44 -43.54
C TYR A 459 -26.65 33.45 -43.36
N ALA A 460 -27.85 33.99 -43.17
CA ALA A 460 -29.08 33.22 -43.26
C ALA A 460 -29.28 32.83 -44.73
N ALA A 461 -29.20 31.53 -45.02
CA ALA A 461 -29.28 31.02 -46.38
C ALA A 461 -29.99 29.67 -46.40
N GLN A 462 -30.48 29.29 -47.57
CA GLN A 462 -30.99 27.95 -47.81
C GLN A 462 -29.87 27.07 -48.37
N LEU A 463 -29.74 25.85 -47.85
CA LEU A 463 -28.79 24.88 -48.38
C LEU A 463 -29.27 24.39 -49.76
N ASP A 464 -28.53 24.66 -50.83
CA ASP A 464 -28.89 24.20 -52.18
C ASP A 464 -28.31 22.81 -52.44
N LYS A 465 -26.99 22.68 -52.31
CA LYS A 465 -26.29 21.41 -52.56
C LYS A 465 -25.29 21.06 -51.48
N VAL A 466 -25.30 19.78 -51.13
CA VAL A 466 -24.27 19.14 -50.31
C VAL A 466 -23.36 18.39 -51.27
N LEU A 467 -22.10 18.83 -51.40
CA LEU A 467 -21.13 18.28 -52.36
C LEU A 467 -20.16 17.27 -51.73
N VAL A 468 -20.26 17.07 -50.41
CA VAL A 468 -19.37 16.20 -49.64
C VAL A 468 -20.12 15.27 -48.70
N GLN A 469 -19.47 14.17 -48.34
CA GLN A 469 -19.98 13.19 -47.38
C GLN A 469 -19.07 13.09 -46.14
N GLU A 470 -19.64 12.63 -45.03
CA GLU A 470 -18.89 12.33 -43.80
C GLU A 470 -17.75 11.34 -44.12
N GLY A 471 -16.52 11.67 -43.70
CA GLY A 471 -15.32 10.86 -43.93
C GLY A 471 -14.65 11.05 -45.31
N GLN A 472 -15.15 11.95 -46.17
CA GLN A 472 -14.54 12.21 -47.48
C GLN A 472 -13.27 13.05 -47.36
N GLN A 473 -12.21 12.67 -48.10
CA GLN A 473 -11.02 13.49 -48.26
C GLN A 473 -11.28 14.68 -49.19
N VAL A 474 -10.85 15.86 -48.77
CA VAL A 474 -10.99 17.12 -49.50
C VAL A 474 -9.66 17.85 -49.61
N LYS A 475 -9.47 18.57 -50.71
CA LYS A 475 -8.30 19.44 -50.92
C LYS A 475 -8.63 20.89 -50.65
N ALA A 476 -7.62 21.68 -50.32
CA ALA A 476 -7.73 23.13 -50.22
C ALA A 476 -8.37 23.73 -51.49
N GLY A 477 -9.39 24.57 -51.30
CA GLY A 477 -10.20 25.18 -52.36
C GLY A 477 -11.37 24.33 -52.88
N GLN A 478 -11.51 23.08 -52.46
CA GLN A 478 -12.64 22.23 -52.87
C GLN A 478 -13.94 22.72 -52.23
N LYS A 479 -15.00 22.83 -53.04
CA LYS A 479 -16.34 23.19 -52.59
C LYS A 479 -16.96 22.06 -51.75
N LEU A 480 -17.48 22.44 -50.59
CA LEU A 480 -18.13 21.55 -49.63
C LEU A 480 -19.67 21.69 -49.71
N PHE A 481 -20.15 22.94 -49.66
CA PHE A 481 -21.57 23.26 -49.66
C PHE A 481 -21.84 24.47 -50.53
N GLU A 482 -22.98 24.44 -51.24
CA GLU A 482 -23.52 25.60 -51.96
C GLU A 482 -24.78 26.07 -51.24
N LEU A 483 -24.77 27.34 -50.84
CA LEU A 483 -25.89 28.02 -50.20
C LEU A 483 -26.54 28.99 -51.20
N VAL A 484 -27.84 29.21 -51.03
CA VAL A 484 -28.59 30.23 -51.77
C VAL A 484 -29.21 31.19 -50.78
N ALA A 485 -28.88 32.47 -50.91
CA ALA A 485 -29.51 33.55 -50.16
C ALA A 485 -30.25 34.45 -51.15
N PRO A 486 -31.59 34.59 -51.05
CA PRO A 486 -32.36 35.41 -51.98
C PRO A 486 -31.98 36.90 -51.92
N VAL A 487 -31.75 37.42 -50.71
CA VAL A 487 -31.53 38.86 -50.49
C VAL A 487 -30.26 39.37 -51.21
N PRO A 488 -29.07 38.76 -51.06
CA PRO A 488 -27.87 39.23 -51.77
C PRO A 488 -27.97 39.11 -53.30
N ALA A 489 -28.73 38.12 -53.81
CA ALA A 489 -28.95 37.95 -55.25
C ALA A 489 -29.85 39.06 -55.81
N ASP A 490 -30.98 39.32 -55.15
CA ASP A 490 -31.90 40.39 -55.53
C ASP A 490 -31.22 41.77 -55.44
N GLU A 491 -30.38 41.99 -54.42
CA GLU A 491 -29.60 43.22 -54.29
C GLU A 491 -28.56 43.38 -55.40
N GLN A 492 -27.91 42.30 -55.84
CA GLN A 492 -26.97 42.33 -56.96
C GLN A 492 -27.69 42.72 -58.27
N ASP A 493 -28.82 42.07 -58.57
CA ASP A 493 -29.60 42.32 -59.78
C ASP A 493 -30.16 43.74 -59.80
N LYS A 494 -30.67 44.21 -58.65
CA LYS A 494 -31.13 45.59 -58.49
C LYS A 494 -30.00 46.60 -58.66
N ALA A 495 -28.83 46.36 -58.07
CA ALA A 495 -27.66 47.23 -58.21
C ALA A 495 -27.16 47.26 -59.66
N LEU A 496 -27.16 46.12 -60.35
CA LEU A 496 -26.80 46.03 -61.77
C LEU A 496 -27.78 46.83 -62.64
N ALA A 497 -29.09 46.62 -62.47
CA ALA A 497 -30.12 47.32 -63.22
C ALA A 497 -30.06 48.84 -63.00
N LEU A 498 -29.87 49.28 -61.75
CA LEU A 498 -29.73 50.70 -61.42
C LEU A 498 -28.44 51.30 -61.98
N SER A 499 -27.31 50.58 -61.89
CA SER A 499 -26.04 51.00 -62.49
C SER A 499 -26.20 51.22 -63.99
N GLN A 500 -26.84 50.30 -64.72
CA GLN A 500 -27.08 50.41 -66.16
C GLN A 500 -28.06 51.54 -66.52
N ALA A 501 -29.13 51.70 -65.75
CA ALA A 501 -30.10 52.78 -65.94
C ALA A 501 -29.43 54.16 -65.76
N TRP A 502 -28.62 54.33 -64.72
CA TRP A 502 -27.89 55.58 -64.47
C TRP A 502 -26.78 55.84 -65.50
N GLN A 503 -26.09 54.81 -66.00
CA GLN A 503 -25.15 54.95 -67.12
C GLN A 503 -25.85 55.41 -68.40
N THR A 504 -27.05 54.89 -68.66
CA THR A 504 -27.86 55.29 -69.83
C THR A 504 -28.36 56.73 -69.68
N SER A 505 -28.81 57.11 -68.47
CA SER A 505 -29.19 58.48 -68.12
C SER A 505 -28.03 59.47 -68.26
N ALA A 506 -26.83 59.11 -67.81
CA ALA A 506 -25.62 59.92 -67.97
C ALA A 506 -25.28 60.17 -69.45
N ARG A 507 -25.40 59.14 -70.31
CA ARG A 507 -25.20 59.28 -71.76
C ARG A 507 -26.27 60.15 -72.44
N GLY A 508 -27.52 60.08 -71.98
CA GLY A 508 -28.64 60.88 -72.51
C GLY A 508 -28.68 62.33 -72.03
N ALA A 509 -28.10 62.64 -70.86
CA ALA A 509 -28.16 63.95 -70.23
C ALA A 509 -27.47 65.08 -71.04
N MET A 510 -26.48 64.75 -71.88
CA MET A 510 -25.83 65.72 -72.77
C MET A 510 -26.67 66.13 -73.98
N ALA A 511 -27.68 65.33 -74.36
CA ALA A 511 -28.40 65.50 -75.62
C ALA A 511 -29.61 66.45 -75.53
N LEU A 512 -30.10 66.79 -74.33
CA LEU A 512 -31.45 67.35 -74.15
C LEU A 512 -31.58 68.60 -73.26
N ASP A 513 -30.54 69.04 -72.51
CA ASP A 513 -30.71 70.08 -71.48
C ASP A 513 -29.54 71.08 -71.38
N LYS A 514 -29.83 72.37 -71.16
CA LYS A 514 -28.84 73.46 -70.94
C LYS A 514 -28.01 73.25 -69.66
N ASN A 515 -28.50 72.44 -68.71
CA ASN A 515 -27.78 72.03 -67.48
C ASN A 515 -27.25 70.57 -67.54
N GLY A 516 -27.09 70.00 -68.74
CA GLY A 516 -26.73 68.59 -68.95
C GLY A 516 -25.45 68.12 -68.24
N ALA A 517 -24.43 68.98 -68.12
CA ALA A 517 -23.17 68.65 -67.45
C ALA A 517 -23.34 68.35 -65.94
N ALA A 518 -24.16 69.11 -65.23
CA ALA A 518 -24.41 68.88 -63.80
C ALA A 518 -25.21 67.58 -63.57
N LYS A 519 -26.20 67.32 -64.41
CA LYS A 519 -26.99 66.06 -64.37
C LYS A 519 -26.14 64.84 -64.72
N GLN A 520 -25.21 64.97 -65.67
CA GLN A 520 -24.29 63.90 -66.02
C GLN A 520 -23.37 63.53 -64.85
N VAL A 521 -22.79 64.51 -64.15
CA VAL A 521 -21.92 64.24 -62.99
C VAL A 521 -22.67 63.48 -61.89
N VAL A 522 -23.91 63.87 -61.59
CA VAL A 522 -24.76 63.17 -60.61
C VAL A 522 -25.09 61.75 -61.09
N ALA A 523 -25.47 61.57 -62.35
CA ALA A 523 -25.76 60.24 -62.91
C ALA A 523 -24.52 59.32 -62.93
N ASP A 524 -23.34 59.85 -63.26
CA ASP A 524 -22.06 59.12 -63.22
C ASP A 524 -21.65 58.77 -61.79
N GLN A 525 -21.95 59.63 -60.81
CA GLN A 525 -21.70 59.35 -59.39
C GLN A 525 -22.62 58.22 -58.90
N MET A 526 -23.92 58.27 -59.22
CA MET A 526 -24.88 57.23 -58.86
C MET A 526 -24.54 55.90 -59.55
N ALA A 527 -24.17 55.91 -60.83
CA ALA A 527 -23.72 54.72 -61.54
C ALA A 527 -22.49 54.07 -60.87
N ARG A 528 -21.50 54.87 -60.45
CA ARG A 528 -20.33 54.38 -59.72
C ARG A 528 -20.70 53.78 -58.37
N GLN A 529 -21.59 54.42 -57.63
CA GLN A 529 -22.06 53.92 -56.34
C GLN A 529 -22.73 52.55 -56.48
N TYR A 530 -23.65 52.39 -57.45
CA TYR A 530 -24.30 51.11 -57.70
C TYR A 530 -23.34 50.06 -58.26
N ALA A 531 -22.34 50.43 -59.05
CA ALA A 531 -21.30 49.50 -59.50
C ALA A 531 -20.44 48.98 -58.33
N ILE A 532 -20.16 49.82 -57.32
CA ILE A 532 -19.49 49.39 -56.09
C ILE A 532 -20.39 48.44 -55.30
N GLN A 533 -21.67 48.76 -55.14
CA GLN A 533 -22.64 47.91 -54.46
C GLN A 533 -22.79 46.55 -55.16
N GLN A 534 -22.87 46.53 -56.49
CA GLN A 534 -22.89 45.30 -57.28
C GLN A 534 -21.66 44.42 -57.00
N ARG A 535 -20.46 45.02 -56.93
CA ARG A 535 -19.23 44.27 -56.60
C ARG A 535 -19.25 43.76 -55.16
N ALA A 536 -19.79 44.52 -54.22
CA ALA A 536 -19.94 44.09 -52.83
C ALA A 536 -20.88 42.87 -52.73
N SER A 537 -22.08 42.95 -53.30
CA SER A 537 -23.03 41.83 -53.34
C SER A 537 -22.45 40.61 -54.09
N ALA A 538 -21.66 40.82 -55.15
CA ALA A 538 -20.97 39.73 -55.85
C ALA A 538 -19.97 38.97 -54.95
N VAL A 539 -19.24 39.68 -54.08
CA VAL A 539 -18.32 39.05 -53.10
C VAL A 539 -19.11 38.31 -52.03
N GLU A 540 -20.26 38.81 -51.61
CA GLU A 540 -21.14 38.11 -50.65
C GLU A 540 -21.69 36.81 -51.22
N LEU A 541 -22.10 36.82 -52.50
CA LEU A 541 -22.52 35.60 -53.20
C LEU A 541 -21.40 34.58 -53.33
N GLN A 542 -20.13 35.00 -53.48
CA GLN A 542 -19.00 34.06 -53.45
C GLN A 542 -18.83 33.39 -52.08
N ARG A 543 -19.16 34.06 -50.97
CA ARG A 543 -19.13 33.47 -49.62
C ARG A 543 -20.20 32.40 -49.39
N LEU A 544 -21.23 32.34 -50.24
CA LEU A 544 -22.23 31.26 -50.21
C LEU A 544 -21.67 29.91 -50.71
N GLN A 545 -20.48 29.91 -51.31
CA GLN A 545 -19.74 28.70 -51.64
C GLN A 545 -18.75 28.40 -50.50
N LEU A 546 -19.11 27.45 -49.64
CA LEU A 546 -18.25 27.04 -48.53
C LEU A 546 -17.18 26.09 -49.07
N VAL A 547 -15.91 26.46 -48.92
CA VAL A 547 -14.75 25.70 -49.40
C VAL A 547 -13.86 25.23 -48.24
N ALA A 548 -13.13 24.14 -48.45
CA ALA A 548 -12.05 23.74 -47.55
C ALA A 548 -10.87 24.72 -47.70
N LEU A 549 -10.30 25.22 -46.60
CA LEU A 549 -9.12 26.10 -46.62
C LEU A 549 -7.82 25.29 -46.67
N GLU A 550 -7.83 24.07 -46.11
CA GLU A 550 -6.69 23.16 -46.05
C GLU A 550 -7.10 21.76 -46.54
N ASP A 551 -6.10 20.93 -46.84
CA ASP A 551 -6.31 19.52 -47.14
C ASP A 551 -6.74 18.78 -45.86
N GLY A 552 -7.75 17.91 -45.95
CA GLY A 552 -8.23 17.20 -44.77
C GLY A 552 -9.38 16.23 -45.06
N VAL A 553 -9.99 15.74 -43.98
CA VAL A 553 -11.16 14.86 -44.02
C VAL A 553 -12.35 15.59 -43.43
N VAL A 554 -13.50 15.53 -44.11
CA VAL A 554 -14.74 16.13 -43.63
C VAL A 554 -15.32 15.27 -42.50
N HIS A 555 -15.60 15.91 -41.37
CA HIS A 555 -16.18 15.31 -40.17
C HIS A 555 -17.26 16.21 -39.56
N ASP A 556 -18.10 15.65 -38.69
CA ASP A 556 -19.19 16.33 -37.99
C ASP A 556 -20.16 17.01 -38.97
N VAL A 557 -20.47 16.38 -40.10
CA VAL A 557 -21.49 16.89 -41.03
C VAL A 557 -22.85 16.79 -40.35
N GLU A 558 -23.53 17.93 -40.22
CA GLU A 558 -24.85 18.02 -39.60
C GLU A 558 -25.88 17.20 -40.41
N GLN A 559 -26.24 16.02 -39.89
CA GLN A 559 -27.05 15.03 -40.60
C GLN A 559 -28.52 15.45 -40.78
N THR A 560 -28.95 16.45 -40.01
CA THR A 560 -30.32 16.99 -40.09
C THR A 560 -30.51 17.94 -41.27
N LEU A 561 -29.42 18.50 -41.80
CA LEU A 561 -29.46 19.44 -42.91
C LEU A 561 -29.60 18.72 -44.25
N ARG A 562 -30.69 19.01 -44.96
CA ARG A 562 -30.94 18.52 -46.32
C ARG A 562 -30.93 19.69 -47.31
N PRO A 563 -30.68 19.42 -48.60
CA PRO A 563 -31.03 20.36 -49.66
C PRO A 563 -32.44 20.93 -49.44
N GLY A 564 -32.57 22.25 -49.44
CA GLY A 564 -33.79 22.99 -49.13
C GLY A 564 -33.93 23.47 -47.67
N SER A 565 -33.07 23.05 -46.74
CA SER A 565 -33.13 23.51 -45.35
C SER A 565 -32.59 24.94 -45.18
N TRP A 566 -33.26 25.74 -44.34
CA TRP A 566 -32.77 27.06 -43.94
C TRP A 566 -31.78 26.95 -42.77
N VAL A 567 -30.64 27.60 -42.91
CA VAL A 567 -29.59 27.66 -41.88
C VAL A 567 -29.40 29.09 -41.40
N SER A 568 -29.22 29.24 -40.09
CA SER A 568 -28.95 30.55 -39.48
C SER A 568 -27.48 30.94 -39.67
N PRO A 569 -27.12 32.23 -39.60
CA PRO A 569 -25.72 32.66 -39.58
C PRO A 569 -24.96 32.07 -38.38
N GLY A 570 -23.71 31.65 -38.58
CA GLY A 570 -22.85 31.10 -37.53
C GLY A 570 -23.14 29.65 -37.14
N THR A 571 -24.06 28.97 -37.81
CA THR A 571 -24.30 27.53 -37.63
C THR A 571 -23.12 26.74 -38.20
N ARG A 572 -22.56 25.82 -37.40
CA ARG A 572 -21.51 24.88 -37.84
C ARG A 572 -22.17 23.79 -38.69
N ILE A 573 -21.79 23.67 -39.96
CA ILE A 573 -22.34 22.65 -40.86
C ILE A 573 -21.44 21.41 -40.91
N ALA A 574 -20.12 21.62 -40.88
CA ALA A 574 -19.13 20.55 -40.94
C ALA A 574 -17.81 21.01 -40.33
N SER A 575 -16.81 20.13 -40.29
CA SER A 575 -15.43 20.46 -40.00
C SER A 575 -14.48 19.69 -40.88
N VAL A 576 -13.41 20.36 -41.32
CA VAL A 576 -12.34 19.72 -42.09
C VAL A 576 -11.17 19.50 -41.14
N ILE A 577 -10.75 18.24 -40.99
CA ILE A 577 -9.74 17.84 -40.03
C ILE A 577 -8.50 17.33 -40.75
N ASP A 578 -7.32 17.87 -40.41
CA ASP A 578 -6.04 17.28 -40.82
C ASP A 578 -5.75 16.06 -39.94
N THR A 579 -5.78 14.87 -40.56
CA THR A 579 -5.56 13.60 -39.86
C THR A 579 -4.08 13.24 -39.69
N HIS A 580 -3.15 13.94 -40.36
CA HIS A 580 -1.71 13.67 -40.25
C HIS A 580 -1.06 14.49 -39.14
N ARG A 581 -1.62 15.64 -38.80
CA ARG A 581 -1.26 16.38 -37.60
C ARG A 581 -2.07 15.90 -36.42
N TRP A 582 -1.42 15.74 -35.28
CA TRP A 582 -2.08 15.35 -34.04
C TRP A 582 -1.67 16.30 -32.92
N ARG A 583 -2.57 16.45 -31.96
CA ARG A 583 -2.37 17.24 -30.75
C ARG A 583 -2.75 16.38 -29.54
N VAL A 584 -1.97 16.45 -28.47
CA VAL A 584 -2.28 15.82 -27.19
C VAL A 584 -2.45 16.90 -26.15
N LYS A 585 -3.59 16.87 -25.45
CA LYS A 585 -3.82 17.65 -24.23
C LYS A 585 -3.48 16.76 -23.04
N ALA A 586 -2.24 16.87 -22.57
CA ALA A 586 -1.72 16.11 -21.44
C ALA A 586 -1.87 16.88 -20.13
N LEU A 587 -1.97 16.16 -19.02
CA LEU A 587 -2.01 16.73 -17.68
C LEU A 587 -0.70 16.46 -16.94
N VAL A 588 -0.17 17.50 -16.30
CA VAL A 588 1.02 17.44 -15.45
C VAL A 588 0.67 17.87 -14.03
N SER A 589 1.30 17.23 -13.06
CA SER A 589 1.20 17.58 -11.64
C SER A 589 2.00 18.85 -11.35
N GLU A 590 1.65 19.55 -10.28
CA GLU A 590 2.42 20.72 -9.82
C GLU A 590 3.91 20.40 -9.58
N THR A 591 4.22 19.20 -9.07
CA THR A 591 5.59 18.78 -8.78
C THR A 591 6.45 18.60 -10.04
N ASP A 592 5.84 18.17 -11.15
CA ASP A 592 6.56 17.92 -12.39
C ASP A 592 6.53 19.10 -13.36
N LEU A 593 5.62 20.06 -13.17
CA LEU A 593 5.49 21.26 -14.01
C LEU A 593 6.81 22.03 -14.13
N ALA A 594 7.51 22.20 -13.01
CA ALA A 594 8.78 22.94 -12.95
C ALA A 594 9.93 22.30 -13.74
N ARG A 595 9.78 21.04 -14.17
CA ARG A 595 10.81 20.28 -14.89
C ARG A 595 10.60 20.30 -16.41
N LEU A 596 9.43 20.74 -16.85
CA LEU A 596 9.07 20.83 -18.26
C LEU A 596 9.54 22.16 -18.84
N ARG A 597 9.88 22.14 -20.13
CA ARG A 597 10.28 23.32 -20.88
C ARG A 597 9.52 23.35 -22.21
N ASP A 598 9.24 24.55 -22.69
CA ASP A 598 8.69 24.73 -24.03
C ASP A 598 9.69 24.20 -25.08
N GLY A 599 9.17 23.53 -26.12
CA GLY A 599 9.97 22.89 -27.16
C GLY A 599 10.63 21.57 -26.73
N ALA A 600 10.36 21.06 -25.53
CA ALA A 600 10.89 19.76 -25.12
C ALA A 600 10.38 18.62 -26.02
N THR A 601 11.26 17.68 -26.36
CA THR A 601 10.89 16.50 -27.16
C THR A 601 9.97 15.58 -26.35
N ALA A 602 8.89 15.14 -26.97
CA ALA A 602 7.88 14.26 -26.38
C ALA A 602 7.71 12.98 -27.20
N ARG A 603 7.51 11.86 -26.51
CA ARG A 603 7.16 10.57 -27.12
C ARG A 603 5.77 10.15 -26.67
N VAL A 604 4.86 10.01 -27.62
CA VAL A 604 3.45 9.70 -27.36
C VAL A 604 3.19 8.22 -27.67
N TYR A 605 2.73 7.48 -26.67
CA TYR A 605 2.38 6.07 -26.76
C TYR A 605 0.86 5.92 -26.81
N GLN A 606 0.38 5.39 -27.94
CA GLN A 606 -1.03 5.06 -28.15
C GLN A 606 -1.38 3.72 -27.49
N GLN A 607 -2.59 3.57 -26.96
CA GLN A 607 -3.03 2.29 -26.40
C GLN A 607 -3.00 1.20 -27.47
N GLY A 608 -2.34 0.07 -27.16
CA GLY A 608 -2.19 -1.06 -28.08
C GLY A 608 -1.08 -0.92 -29.13
N ARG A 609 -0.31 0.18 -29.15
CA ARG A 609 0.86 0.35 -30.04
C ARG A 609 2.14 0.63 -29.25
N TRP A 610 3.20 -0.10 -29.58
CA TRP A 610 4.50 0.03 -28.93
C TRP A 610 5.42 1.10 -29.55
N GLN A 611 5.16 1.49 -30.79
CA GLN A 611 5.93 2.52 -31.48
C GLN A 611 5.44 3.91 -31.05
N PRO A 612 6.30 4.76 -30.44
CA PRO A 612 5.92 6.10 -30.05
C PRO A 612 5.82 7.02 -31.25
N LEU A 613 4.87 7.95 -31.22
CA LEU A 613 4.86 9.12 -32.09
C LEU A 613 5.78 10.18 -31.51
N ALA A 614 6.62 10.77 -32.37
CA ALA A 614 7.49 11.88 -31.99
C ALA A 614 6.73 13.21 -32.08
N GLY A 615 6.77 13.99 -31.00
CA GLY A 615 6.22 15.33 -30.96
C GLY A 615 7.06 16.28 -30.11
N ALA A 616 6.58 17.51 -29.96
CA ALA A 616 7.21 18.52 -29.13
C ALA A 616 6.16 19.24 -28.27
N VAL A 617 6.58 19.69 -27.09
CA VAL A 617 5.76 20.55 -26.23
C VAL A 617 5.64 21.91 -26.91
N VAL A 618 4.40 22.31 -27.21
CA VAL A 618 4.09 23.59 -27.86
C VAL A 618 3.74 24.65 -26.83
N THR A 619 2.89 24.30 -25.86
CA THR A 619 2.53 25.20 -24.76
C THR A 619 2.40 24.46 -23.43
N ILE A 620 2.79 25.14 -22.36
CA ILE A 620 2.56 24.73 -20.98
C ILE A 620 1.68 25.80 -20.32
N ASP A 621 0.48 25.42 -19.89
CA ASP A 621 -0.41 26.35 -19.20
C ASP A 621 0.03 26.49 -17.74
N HIS A 622 0.21 27.74 -17.29
CA HIS A 622 0.54 28.04 -15.89
C HIS A 622 -0.68 28.17 -14.98
N ASP A 623 -1.88 28.10 -15.53
CA ASP A 623 -3.13 28.10 -14.76
C ASP A 623 -3.62 26.68 -14.49
N ALA A 624 -4.00 26.43 -13.25
CA ALA A 624 -4.56 25.14 -12.85
C ALA A 624 -5.91 24.89 -13.52
N ILE A 625 -6.09 23.70 -14.06
CA ILE A 625 -7.36 23.31 -14.68
C ILE A 625 -8.46 23.16 -13.62
N ARG A 626 -9.57 23.87 -13.81
CA ARG A 626 -10.76 23.74 -12.95
C ARG A 626 -11.67 22.59 -13.36
N ARG A 627 -11.55 22.15 -14.61
CA ARG A 627 -12.36 21.09 -15.25
C ARG A 627 -11.46 20.27 -16.17
N LEU A 628 -11.60 18.95 -16.13
CA LEU A 628 -10.87 18.07 -17.05
C LEU A 628 -11.22 18.37 -18.51
N PRO A 629 -10.23 18.39 -19.42
CA PRO A 629 -10.47 18.62 -20.85
C PRO A 629 -11.36 17.55 -21.49
N ASN A 630 -11.32 16.31 -20.98
CA ASN A 630 -12.02 15.16 -21.54
C ASN A 630 -12.37 14.14 -20.44
N LEU A 631 -13.52 13.49 -20.57
CA LEU A 631 -14.02 12.43 -19.68
C LEU A 631 -13.07 11.24 -19.57
N MET A 632 -12.35 10.90 -20.65
CA MET A 632 -11.42 9.77 -20.69
C MET A 632 -10.25 9.90 -19.70
N LEU A 633 -9.99 11.10 -19.18
CA LEU A 633 -8.96 11.34 -18.16
C LEU A 633 -9.45 11.05 -16.74
N ALA A 634 -10.76 10.96 -16.53
CA ALA A 634 -11.35 10.69 -15.22
C ALA A 634 -11.20 9.21 -14.84
N GLN A 635 -10.88 8.96 -13.57
CA GLN A 635 -10.70 7.60 -13.03
C GLN A 635 -11.94 6.72 -13.14
N SER A 636 -13.13 7.32 -13.09
CA SER A 636 -14.40 6.63 -13.32
C SER A 636 -14.56 6.11 -14.75
N HIS A 637 -13.77 6.60 -15.70
CA HIS A 637 -13.81 6.24 -17.12
C HIS A 637 -12.49 5.60 -17.60
N GLY A 638 -11.68 5.07 -16.68
CA GLY A 638 -10.41 4.38 -16.99
C GLY A 638 -9.19 5.31 -17.11
N GLY A 639 -9.33 6.60 -16.85
CA GLY A 639 -8.23 7.55 -16.79
C GLY A 639 -7.49 7.58 -15.45
N PRO A 640 -6.40 8.35 -15.32
CA PRO A 640 -5.59 8.39 -14.10
C PRO A 640 -6.03 9.44 -13.06
N VAL A 641 -6.95 10.36 -13.41
CA VAL A 641 -7.28 11.51 -12.55
C VAL A 641 -8.54 11.27 -11.74
N ALA A 642 -8.41 11.26 -10.41
CA ALA A 642 -9.53 11.21 -9.49
C ALA A 642 -10.34 12.53 -9.50
N LEU A 643 -11.66 12.43 -9.58
CA LEU A 643 -12.57 13.56 -9.48
C LEU A 643 -12.83 13.93 -8.01
N ASN A 644 -13.17 15.20 -7.78
CA ASN A 644 -13.54 15.68 -6.45
C ASN A 644 -14.84 14.99 -5.98
N PRO A 645 -14.84 14.30 -4.83
CA PRO A 645 -16.00 13.54 -4.35
C PRO A 645 -17.18 14.41 -3.88
N VAL A 646 -16.95 15.71 -3.63
CA VAL A 646 -17.98 16.65 -3.15
C VAL A 646 -18.68 17.38 -4.31
N ALA A 647 -18.01 17.50 -5.45
CA ALA A 647 -18.56 18.16 -6.62
C ALA A 647 -19.41 17.18 -7.45
N PRO A 648 -20.47 17.66 -8.13
CA PRO A 648 -21.23 16.83 -9.07
C PRO A 648 -20.32 16.23 -10.15
N ALA A 649 -20.49 14.94 -10.47
CA ALA A 649 -19.64 14.23 -11.44
C ALA A 649 -19.60 14.90 -12.84
N ASN A 650 -20.68 15.58 -13.24
CA ASN A 650 -20.77 16.30 -14.52
C ASN A 650 -19.83 17.52 -14.62
N GLU A 651 -19.38 18.06 -13.48
CA GLU A 651 -18.45 19.20 -13.47
C GLU A 651 -17.03 18.78 -13.84
N LEU A 652 -16.69 17.48 -13.76
CA LEU A 652 -15.36 16.92 -14.06
C LEU A 652 -14.22 17.68 -13.37
N ARG A 653 -14.46 18.11 -12.12
CA ARG A 653 -13.48 18.82 -11.31
C ARG A 653 -12.48 17.83 -10.72
N PRO A 654 -11.18 17.97 -10.98
CA PRO A 654 -10.17 17.08 -10.40
C PRO A 654 -10.05 17.29 -8.87
N ALA A 655 -9.70 16.22 -8.15
CA ALA A 655 -9.47 16.28 -6.70
C ALA A 655 -8.14 16.96 -6.32
N ALA A 656 -7.16 16.94 -7.23
CA ALA A 656 -5.85 17.57 -7.08
C ALA A 656 -5.63 18.68 -8.12
N VAL A 657 -4.59 19.49 -7.93
CA VAL A 657 -4.20 20.56 -8.86
C VAL A 657 -3.44 19.95 -10.03
N TRP A 658 -3.90 20.23 -11.25
CA TRP A 658 -3.30 19.78 -12.50
C TRP A 658 -3.13 20.94 -13.47
N TYR A 659 -2.11 20.87 -14.31
CA TYR A 659 -1.82 21.84 -15.36
C TYR A 659 -1.89 21.15 -16.72
N ARG A 660 -2.27 21.91 -17.75
CA ARG A 660 -2.39 21.39 -19.12
C ARG A 660 -1.11 21.64 -19.89
N VAL A 661 -0.65 20.61 -20.59
CA VAL A 661 0.49 20.66 -21.51
C VAL A 661 0.01 20.22 -22.88
N VAL A 662 0.25 21.05 -23.89
CA VAL A 662 -0.13 20.78 -25.28
C VAL A 662 1.09 20.29 -26.05
N ILE A 663 0.95 19.13 -26.66
CA ILE A 663 2.02 18.46 -27.39
C ILE A 663 1.53 18.19 -28.80
N GLU A 664 2.32 18.57 -29.80
CA GLU A 664 1.95 18.40 -31.21
C GLU A 664 3.01 17.62 -31.96
N GLY A 665 2.58 16.95 -33.02
CA GLY A 665 3.46 16.23 -33.92
C GLY A 665 2.77 15.83 -35.22
N ILE A 666 3.55 15.16 -36.07
CA ILE A 666 3.10 14.67 -37.37
C ILE A 666 3.20 13.14 -37.35
N SER A 667 2.17 12.47 -37.87
CA SER A 667 2.09 11.02 -37.97
C SER A 667 1.93 10.59 -39.43
N ALA A 668 2.62 9.51 -39.80
CA ALA A 668 2.45 8.88 -41.10
C ALA A 668 1.07 8.21 -41.25
N ALA A 669 0.51 7.70 -40.15
CA ALA A 669 -0.83 7.11 -40.12
C ALA A 669 -1.86 8.15 -39.66
N PRO A 670 -3.06 8.18 -40.28
CA PRO A 670 -4.10 9.13 -39.91
C PRO A 670 -4.58 8.90 -38.47
N VAL A 671 -4.70 9.98 -37.71
CA VAL A 671 -5.26 10.04 -36.36
C VAL A 671 -6.64 10.68 -36.45
N SER A 672 -7.69 9.87 -36.41
CA SER A 672 -9.08 10.35 -36.53
C SER A 672 -9.92 10.13 -35.28
N LYS A 673 -9.41 9.41 -34.28
CA LYS A 673 -10.15 9.10 -33.04
C LYS A 673 -9.47 9.67 -31.81
N GLU A 674 -10.28 10.26 -30.95
CA GLU A 674 -9.87 10.58 -29.59
C GLU A 674 -9.48 9.31 -28.85
N GLN A 675 -8.29 9.30 -28.25
CA GLN A 675 -7.82 8.18 -27.47
C GLN A 675 -6.94 8.63 -26.32
N LEU A 676 -7.02 7.89 -25.21
CA LEU A 676 -6.13 8.09 -24.08
C LEU A 676 -4.71 7.65 -24.48
N VAL A 677 -3.73 8.52 -24.24
CA VAL A 677 -2.33 8.29 -24.56
C VAL A 677 -1.45 8.57 -23.35
N ARG A 678 -0.33 7.87 -23.29
CA ARG A 678 0.75 8.16 -22.35
C ARG A 678 1.81 8.97 -23.08
N VAL A 679 2.31 10.03 -22.47
CA VAL A 679 3.33 10.89 -23.07
C VAL A 679 4.55 10.98 -22.19
N ASP A 680 5.70 10.55 -22.68
CA ASP A 680 6.97 10.72 -21.99
C ASP A 680 7.68 11.96 -22.56
N VAL A 681 7.80 13.02 -21.75
CA VAL A 681 8.41 14.29 -22.12
C VAL A 681 9.82 14.38 -21.54
N ALA A 682 10.79 14.81 -22.37
CA ALA A 682 12.13 15.11 -21.89
C ALA A 682 12.09 16.28 -20.90
N SER A 683 12.81 16.14 -19.79
CA SER A 683 12.74 17.09 -18.66
C SER A 683 14.10 17.28 -18.02
N ASP A 684 14.20 18.31 -17.18
CA ASP A 684 15.38 18.51 -16.36
C ASP A 684 15.59 17.32 -15.41
N ARG A 685 16.84 16.85 -15.35
CA ARG A 685 17.19 15.65 -14.58
C ARG A 685 17.06 15.93 -13.08
N GLN A 686 16.33 15.07 -12.39
CA GLN A 686 16.16 15.15 -10.94
C GLN A 686 16.67 13.89 -10.25
N SER A 687 17.16 14.03 -9.01
CA SER A 687 17.53 12.90 -8.16
C SER A 687 16.33 12.43 -7.34
N LEU A 688 16.34 11.16 -6.93
CA LEU A 688 15.29 10.59 -6.07
C LEU A 688 15.20 11.33 -4.74
N ALA A 689 16.34 11.73 -4.18
CA ALA A 689 16.41 12.52 -2.95
C ALA A 689 15.63 13.83 -3.06
N HIS A 690 15.79 14.57 -4.16
CA HIS A 690 15.10 15.84 -4.34
C HIS A 690 13.59 15.66 -4.44
N GLY A 691 13.13 14.60 -5.13
CA GLY A 691 11.71 14.24 -5.17
C GLY A 691 11.13 13.95 -3.78
N TRP A 692 11.82 13.15 -2.97
CA TRP A 692 11.38 12.80 -1.61
C TRP A 692 11.34 14.02 -0.68
N VAL A 693 12.36 14.88 -0.72
CA VAL A 693 12.41 16.10 0.10
C VAL A 693 11.26 17.04 -0.26
N ASN A 694 10.99 17.25 -1.56
CA ASN A 694 9.89 18.11 -1.99
C ASN A 694 8.53 17.52 -1.58
N SER A 695 8.31 16.21 -1.72
CA SER A 695 7.07 15.56 -1.27
C SER A 695 6.88 15.67 0.25
N VAL A 696 7.93 15.47 1.05
CA VAL A 696 7.86 15.60 2.52
C VAL A 696 7.59 17.06 2.90
N MET A 697 8.26 18.02 2.29
CA MET A 697 8.04 19.45 2.55
C MET A 697 6.63 19.88 2.16
N LEU A 698 6.13 19.49 0.98
CA LEU A 698 4.76 19.75 0.54
C LEU A 698 3.74 19.14 1.50
N MET A 699 3.97 17.89 1.95
CA MET A 699 3.09 17.23 2.92
C MET A 699 3.10 17.96 4.27
N LEU A 700 4.26 18.41 4.75
CA LEU A 700 4.37 19.21 5.97
C LEU A 700 3.67 20.56 5.83
N ILE A 701 3.81 21.25 4.69
CA ILE A 701 3.14 22.54 4.41
C ILE A 701 1.61 22.34 4.36
N GLN A 702 1.13 21.31 3.67
CA GLN A 702 -0.30 20.98 3.62
C GLN A 702 -0.87 20.61 4.99
N GLN A 703 -0.12 19.88 5.82
CA GLN A 703 -0.56 19.44 7.15
C GLN A 703 -0.49 20.55 8.20
N THR A 704 0.44 21.50 8.06
CA THR A 704 0.58 22.66 8.97
C THR A 704 -0.41 23.79 8.68
N GLY A 705 -1.18 23.69 7.58
CA GLY A 705 -2.22 24.67 7.24
C GLY A 705 -1.69 25.99 6.67
N PHE A 706 -0.38 26.13 6.49
CA PHE A 706 0.28 27.36 6.04
C PHE A 706 0.12 27.67 4.53
N GLY A 707 -0.71 26.92 3.80
CA GLY A 707 -0.97 27.11 2.37
C GLY A 707 -2.45 27.16 1.98
N LYS A 708 -3.37 27.42 2.93
CA LYS A 708 -4.80 27.59 2.62
C LYS A 708 -5.18 29.02 2.24
N GLU A 709 -4.26 29.97 2.31
CA GLU A 709 -4.41 31.34 1.83
C GLU A 709 -3.34 31.59 0.77
N GLY A 710 -3.71 31.45 -0.50
CA GLY A 710 -2.83 31.61 -1.67
C GLY A 710 -3.56 31.21 -2.93
#